data_AF-A0A2Z6QXK3-F1
#
_entry.id   AF-A0A2Z6QXK3-F1
#
_cell.length_a   1.000
_cell.length_b   1.000
_cell.length_c   1.000
_cell.angle_alpha   90.00
_cell.angle_beta   90.00
_cell.angle_gamma   90.00
#
_symmetry.space_group_name_H-M   'P 1'
#
loop_
_entity.id
_entity.type
_entity.pdbx_description
1 polymer ?
#
loop_
_entity_poly.entity_id
_entity_poly.type
_entity_poly.pdbx_seq_one_letter_code
_entity_poly.pdbx_strand_id
1 'polypeptide(L)'
;MKLEIEGAFPDGLPYKKPNPLLYSSGLEWDYQPGDKLYQELRDALMLHYENFNNKKIDKCNIPFYFFVSGPGTGKSRNATELHRTAVECLEPSELKNWLSNAWVFNTSFENGFSLRPSETDPFLAVGSRMLCQLLNKNLDSIIYNYEPPHPLKVLELVSKFENKKLDDVAVILVVDGMHNTMSDMKNDGVNKESLFYKTLSSIGDLSLERTFLIVCCTASTTSPVEQFLATSSRFRVFLPITSLSPPTITAPDGIKKCIFDMNNSVIKLLVGDCGGHGRSLETLYDSLTKKNIDDCNINDFMSTLQHELKSRYISAFSYNNKEAKQIIRAILTHTILDFNEPIPGTNLTPDKITTTGMFRFERKKGFNYGYLSMPYLWLWIMAEKFSDRNSPDLKHWNFNDYEDQLLRDNNVLVSGYAVWQNFEKFNAGFRCLKSKFLNEGETTTISTIHHGARLSGDIKFKNHHLQLDESSHQVDTSSTNSKDLIACEHENVDLRKCTNCILNASGAPYGDMFLRLDTPNDMKNIHEIYQYKKLDKTPLTQDDYNKERKKASSVNDYFMLITTQDCSNITIPNNCGIVDKNNWKDYFGLFSGRAYMYSEDIPDLNTASRTHLQLIDQIGEKRANIIIEERNKRKFKDLSDAEERLPSIKKQLRHFKIIS
;
A
#
# COMPACT_ATOMS: atom_id res chain seq x y z
N MET A 1 44.85 24.29 -12.14
CA MET A 1 44.28 25.47 -11.48
C MET A 1 42.81 25.49 -11.88
N LYS A 2 41.91 25.48 -10.90
CA LYS A 2 40.47 25.55 -11.16
C LYS A 2 40.09 26.98 -11.48
N LEU A 3 39.05 27.16 -12.28
CA LEU A 3 38.55 28.48 -12.68
C LEU A 3 37.40 28.90 -11.76
N GLU A 4 37.41 30.18 -11.36
CA GLU A 4 36.22 30.80 -10.80
C GLU A 4 35.17 30.97 -11.90
N ILE A 5 33.90 30.69 -11.56
CA ILE A 5 32.82 30.62 -12.56
C ILE A 5 32.54 31.97 -13.24
N GLU A 6 32.74 33.09 -12.53
CA GLU A 6 32.55 34.45 -13.07
C GLU A 6 33.61 34.78 -14.12
N GLY A 7 34.85 34.35 -13.91
CA GLY A 7 35.93 34.49 -14.89
C GLY A 7 35.80 33.54 -16.08
N ALA A 8 35.26 32.34 -15.85
CA ALA A 8 35.02 31.36 -16.91
C ALA A 8 33.83 31.73 -17.81
N PHE A 9 32.83 32.44 -17.27
CA PHE A 9 31.59 32.81 -17.95
C PHE A 9 31.31 34.31 -17.81
N PRO A 10 32.16 35.17 -18.38
CA PRO A 10 32.04 36.62 -18.22
C PRO A 10 30.72 37.18 -18.77
N ASP A 11 30.09 36.51 -19.73
CA ASP A 11 28.79 36.92 -20.31
C ASP A 11 27.58 36.27 -19.62
N GLY A 12 27.80 35.49 -18.56
CA GLY A 12 26.78 34.69 -17.90
C GLY A 12 26.58 33.31 -18.53
N LEU A 13 25.56 32.59 -18.08
CA LEU A 13 25.19 31.26 -18.58
C LEU A 13 23.71 31.17 -18.94
N PRO A 14 23.34 30.59 -20.10
CA PRO A 14 21.94 30.36 -20.44
C PRO A 14 21.27 29.42 -19.44
N TYR A 15 20.02 29.72 -19.08
CA TYR A 15 19.23 28.78 -18.30
C TYR A 15 18.97 27.50 -19.10
N LYS A 16 19.11 26.34 -18.44
CA LYS A 16 18.69 25.05 -18.98
C LYS A 16 17.81 24.32 -17.98
N LYS A 17 16.74 23.72 -18.51
CA LYS A 17 15.81 22.91 -17.72
C LYS A 17 16.54 21.71 -17.08
N PRO A 18 16.13 21.31 -15.87
CA PRO A 18 16.73 20.19 -15.17
C PRO A 18 16.38 18.86 -15.83
N ASN A 19 17.23 17.86 -15.61
CA ASN A 19 16.85 16.46 -15.80
C ASN A 19 15.98 15.98 -14.61
N PRO A 20 15.14 14.95 -14.83
CA PRO A 20 14.42 14.29 -13.74
C PRO A 20 15.34 13.73 -12.64
N LEU A 21 14.86 13.70 -11.40
CA LEU A 21 15.58 13.08 -10.27
C LEU A 21 15.32 11.57 -10.18
N LEU A 22 14.28 11.08 -10.84
CA LEU A 22 13.92 9.67 -10.91
C LEU A 22 14.51 9.04 -12.19
N TYR A 23 15.16 7.88 -12.03
CA TYR A 23 15.79 7.13 -13.14
C TYR A 23 15.27 5.69 -13.27
N SER A 24 14.17 5.35 -12.58
CA SER A 24 13.52 4.04 -12.66
C SER A 24 12.35 4.05 -13.63
N SER A 25 11.79 2.87 -13.89
CA SER A 25 10.66 2.66 -14.82
C SER A 25 9.44 3.54 -14.52
N GLY A 26 9.27 3.99 -13.27
CA GLY A 26 8.23 4.93 -12.89
C GLY A 26 8.40 6.35 -13.42
N LEU A 27 9.49 6.69 -14.11
CA LEU A 27 9.70 8.01 -14.74
C LEU A 27 8.68 8.28 -15.85
N GLU A 28 8.38 7.28 -16.66
CA GLU A 28 7.47 7.43 -17.80
C GLU A 28 5.98 7.41 -17.39
N TRP A 29 5.68 7.06 -16.14
CA TRP A 29 4.31 7.02 -15.66
C TRP A 29 3.73 8.43 -15.49
N ASP A 30 2.43 8.56 -15.72
CA ASP A 30 1.68 9.78 -15.43
C ASP A 30 1.83 10.13 -13.96
N TYR A 31 2.16 11.39 -13.69
CA TYR A 31 2.27 11.89 -12.32
C TYR A 31 0.90 11.92 -11.63
N GLN A 32 0.87 11.45 -10.38
CA GLN A 32 -0.34 11.33 -9.56
C GLN A 32 -0.16 12.13 -8.25
N PRO A 33 -0.35 13.46 -8.28
CA PRO A 33 -0.34 14.27 -7.07
C PRO A 33 -1.57 13.96 -6.21
N GLY A 34 -1.39 13.92 -4.89
CA GLY A 34 -2.52 13.77 -3.97
C GLY A 34 -3.16 15.12 -3.63
N ASP A 35 -4.47 15.14 -3.39
CA ASP A 35 -5.21 16.37 -3.06
C ASP A 35 -4.62 17.12 -1.86
N LYS A 36 -4.15 16.37 -0.85
CA LYS A 36 -3.50 16.94 0.33
C LYS A 36 -2.20 17.66 0.01
N LEU A 37 -1.41 17.15 -0.96
CA LEU A 37 -0.20 17.82 -1.43
C LEU A 37 -0.55 19.16 -2.08
N TYR A 38 -1.57 19.19 -2.95
CA TYR A 38 -2.01 20.43 -3.57
C TYR A 38 -2.48 21.46 -2.54
N GLN A 39 -3.26 21.03 -1.53
CA GLN A 39 -3.73 21.92 -0.48
C GLN A 39 -2.57 22.51 0.35
N GLU A 40 -1.71 21.66 0.91
CA GLU A 40 -0.62 22.11 1.78
C GLU A 40 0.42 22.95 1.02
N LEU A 41 0.73 22.59 -0.23
CA LEU A 41 1.64 23.36 -1.06
C LEU A 41 1.06 24.73 -1.43
N ARG A 42 -0.22 24.79 -1.84
CA ARG A 42 -0.89 26.05 -2.16
C ARG A 42 -0.86 27.01 -0.98
N ASP A 43 -1.29 26.55 0.19
CA ASP A 43 -1.43 27.41 1.37
C ASP A 43 -0.06 27.94 1.82
N ALA A 44 0.98 27.10 1.77
CA ALA A 44 2.36 27.49 2.05
C ALA A 44 2.93 28.48 1.01
N LEU A 45 2.68 28.26 -0.29
CA LEU A 45 3.15 29.14 -1.35
C LEU A 45 2.50 30.53 -1.29
N MET A 46 1.20 30.59 -0.99
CA MET A 46 0.48 31.86 -0.83
C MET A 46 1.05 32.66 0.35
N LEU A 47 1.27 32.01 1.50
CA LEU A 47 1.88 32.65 2.67
C LEU A 47 3.32 33.10 2.40
N HIS A 48 4.10 32.27 1.70
CA HIS A 48 5.47 32.61 1.28
C HIS A 48 5.47 33.89 0.44
N TYR A 49 4.63 33.93 -0.60
CA TYR A 49 4.54 35.07 -1.52
C TYR A 49 4.07 36.35 -0.81
N GLU A 50 3.07 36.25 0.07
CA GLU A 50 2.62 37.38 0.89
C GLU A 50 3.76 37.93 1.77
N ASN A 51 4.50 37.07 2.46
CA ASN A 51 5.61 37.49 3.32
C ASN A 51 6.76 38.10 2.51
N PHE A 52 7.06 37.52 1.35
CA PHE A 52 8.07 38.05 0.43
C PHE A 52 7.71 39.46 -0.06
N ASN A 53 6.49 39.66 -0.57
CA ASN A 53 6.02 40.97 -1.04
C ASN A 53 6.00 42.02 0.07
N ASN A 54 5.65 41.62 1.29
CA ASN A 54 5.67 42.48 2.47
C ASN A 54 7.08 42.68 3.07
N LYS A 55 8.13 42.14 2.42
CA LYS A 55 9.54 42.18 2.88
C LYS A 55 9.75 41.61 4.29
N LYS A 56 8.89 40.67 4.70
CA LYS A 56 9.00 39.90 5.96
C LYS A 56 9.88 38.67 5.73
N ILE A 57 11.15 38.92 5.39
CA ILE A 57 12.09 37.89 4.97
C ILE A 57 12.95 37.47 6.17
N ASP A 58 12.49 36.45 6.88
CA ASP A 58 13.22 35.83 7.99
C ASP A 58 12.86 34.34 8.13
N LYS A 59 13.64 33.63 8.95
CA LYS A 59 13.54 32.17 9.13
C LYS A 59 12.15 31.71 9.61
N CYS A 60 11.40 32.55 10.33
CA CYS A 60 10.10 32.19 10.90
C CYS A 60 8.95 32.45 9.92
N ASN A 61 9.16 33.32 8.92
CA ASN A 61 8.12 33.72 7.97
C ASN A 61 8.28 33.07 6.59
N ILE A 62 9.51 32.75 6.19
CA ILE A 62 9.81 32.15 4.89
C ILE A 62 9.93 30.62 5.03
N PRO A 63 9.09 29.85 4.32
CA PRO A 63 9.07 28.40 4.45
C PRO A 63 10.26 27.71 3.77
N PHE A 64 10.73 26.66 4.42
CA PHE A 64 11.63 25.66 3.84
C PHE A 64 10.89 24.34 3.64
N TYR A 65 10.84 23.85 2.40
CA TYR A 65 10.00 22.72 2.00
C TYR A 65 10.75 21.38 2.04
N PHE A 66 10.02 20.31 2.36
CA PHE A 66 10.60 18.99 2.58
C PHE A 66 9.72 17.86 2.04
N PHE A 67 10.32 16.96 1.25
CA PHE A 67 9.79 15.60 1.04
C PHE A 67 10.62 14.61 1.85
N VAL A 68 10.17 14.30 3.08
CA VAL A 68 10.85 13.37 3.99
C VAL A 68 9.96 12.16 4.20
N SER A 69 10.46 10.97 3.88
CA SER A 69 9.72 9.72 3.95
C SER A 69 10.66 8.53 3.78
N GLY A 70 10.20 7.32 4.10
CA GLY A 70 10.96 6.11 3.88
C GLY A 70 11.32 5.87 2.41
N PRO A 71 12.28 4.96 2.15
CA PRO A 71 12.70 4.64 0.79
C PRO A 71 11.56 4.06 -0.06
N GLY A 72 11.58 4.31 -1.37
CA GLY A 72 10.63 3.71 -2.31
C GLY A 72 9.22 4.32 -2.37
N THR A 73 8.94 5.35 -1.56
CA THR A 73 7.62 6.00 -1.46
C THR A 73 7.31 7.03 -2.55
N GLY A 74 8.30 7.45 -3.34
CA GLY A 74 8.11 8.41 -4.44
C GLY A 74 8.57 9.85 -4.17
N LYS A 75 9.47 10.07 -3.18
CA LYS A 75 10.05 11.39 -2.86
C LYS A 75 10.63 12.11 -4.10
N SER A 76 11.61 11.50 -4.76
CA SER A 76 12.30 12.09 -5.91
C SER A 76 11.37 12.34 -7.09
N ARG A 77 10.30 11.55 -7.23
CA ARG A 77 9.25 11.82 -8.23
C ARG A 77 8.47 13.08 -7.91
N ASN A 78 7.97 13.22 -6.68
CA ASN A 78 7.26 14.44 -6.26
C ASN A 78 8.16 15.68 -6.33
N ALA A 79 9.43 15.53 -5.97
CA ALA A 79 10.41 16.62 -6.05
C ALA A 79 10.70 17.03 -7.51
N THR A 80 10.79 16.07 -8.43
CA THR A 80 10.92 16.36 -9.89
C THR A 80 9.73 17.17 -10.40
N GLU A 81 8.52 16.85 -9.94
CA GLU A 81 7.26 17.44 -10.40
C GLU A 81 6.84 18.66 -9.55
N LEU A 82 7.70 19.13 -8.63
CA LEU A 82 7.35 20.21 -7.69
C LEU A 82 6.96 21.50 -8.42
N HIS A 83 7.67 21.86 -9.50
CA HIS A 83 7.35 23.04 -10.31
C HIS A 83 5.95 22.95 -10.91
N ARG A 84 5.65 21.82 -11.57
CA ARG A 84 4.32 21.55 -12.14
C ARG A 84 3.24 21.61 -11.07
N THR A 85 3.47 20.94 -9.94
CA THR A 85 2.54 20.88 -8.81
C THR A 85 2.27 22.26 -8.22
N ALA A 86 3.33 23.08 -8.06
CA ALA A 86 3.24 24.44 -7.55
C ALA A 86 2.40 25.35 -8.46
N VAL A 87 2.52 25.21 -9.78
CA VAL A 87 1.71 25.97 -10.75
C VAL A 87 0.27 25.48 -10.80
N GLU A 88 0.04 24.17 -10.83
CA GLU A 88 -1.29 23.56 -10.94
C GLU A 88 -2.15 23.78 -9.69
N CYS A 89 -1.54 23.84 -8.49
CA CYS A 89 -2.29 24.03 -7.24
C CYS A 89 -2.86 25.43 -7.04
N LEU A 90 -2.42 26.41 -7.85
CA LEU A 90 -2.81 27.81 -7.74
C LEU A 90 -3.91 28.16 -8.73
N GLU A 91 -4.85 28.99 -8.28
CA GLU A 91 -5.79 29.69 -9.15
C GLU A 91 -5.04 30.79 -9.95
N PRO A 92 -5.60 31.24 -11.10
CA PRO A 92 -5.04 32.35 -11.87
C PRO A 92 -4.71 33.56 -10.97
N SER A 93 -3.42 33.87 -10.85
CA SER A 93 -2.88 34.87 -9.92
C SER A 93 -1.50 35.34 -10.41
N GLU A 94 -1.02 36.45 -9.85
CA GLU A 94 0.33 36.95 -10.12
C GLU A 94 1.39 35.89 -9.74
N LEU A 95 1.23 35.26 -8.58
CA LEU A 95 2.10 34.16 -8.14
C LEU A 95 2.13 33.00 -9.14
N LYS A 96 0.98 32.58 -9.67
CA LYS A 96 0.92 31.52 -10.69
C LYS A 96 1.70 31.90 -11.95
N ASN A 97 1.60 33.15 -12.40
CA ASN A 97 2.35 33.65 -13.54
C ASN A 97 3.86 33.69 -13.27
N TRP A 98 4.27 34.10 -12.07
CA TRP A 98 5.66 34.05 -11.64
C TRP A 98 6.19 32.62 -11.66
N LEU A 99 5.47 31.69 -11.03
CA LEU A 99 5.89 30.28 -10.96
C LEU A 99 5.88 29.59 -12.33
N SER A 100 4.98 29.95 -13.23
CA SER A 100 4.94 29.39 -14.59
C SER A 100 6.23 29.67 -15.38
N ASN A 101 6.91 30.76 -15.06
CA ASN A 101 8.16 31.20 -15.69
C ASN A 101 9.41 30.97 -14.81
N ALA A 102 9.27 30.19 -13.74
CA ALA A 102 10.35 30.00 -12.77
C ALA A 102 11.57 29.29 -13.36
N TRP A 103 12.76 29.65 -12.87
CA TRP A 103 13.97 28.86 -13.09
C TRP A 103 14.03 27.70 -12.11
N VAL A 104 13.95 26.48 -12.62
CA VAL A 104 13.97 25.25 -11.83
C VAL A 104 15.36 24.62 -11.87
N PHE A 105 15.89 24.27 -10.71
CA PHE A 105 17.12 23.53 -10.54
C PHE A 105 16.84 22.26 -9.74
N ASN A 106 17.15 21.11 -10.34
CA ASN A 106 17.07 19.82 -9.64
C ASN A 106 18.49 19.32 -9.43
N THR A 107 18.95 19.37 -8.19
CA THR A 107 20.24 18.86 -7.77
C THR A 107 20.05 17.59 -6.95
N SER A 108 21.02 16.68 -6.97
CA SER A 108 20.93 15.40 -6.26
C SER A 108 22.26 15.02 -5.63
N PHE A 109 22.20 14.37 -4.47
CA PHE A 109 23.30 13.62 -3.88
C PHE A 109 23.16 12.09 -4.10
N GLU A 110 22.25 11.67 -4.97
CA GLU A 110 22.01 10.26 -5.32
C GLU A 110 22.49 9.92 -6.75
N ASN A 111 22.40 8.63 -7.12
CA ASN A 111 22.47 8.13 -8.50
C ASN A 111 23.66 8.68 -9.32
N GLY A 112 24.88 8.56 -8.78
CA GLY A 112 26.11 9.02 -9.42
C GLY A 112 26.50 10.47 -9.12
N PHE A 113 25.63 11.23 -8.46
CA PHE A 113 25.89 12.61 -7.98
C PHE A 113 26.20 12.69 -6.48
N SER A 114 26.61 11.57 -5.86
CA SER A 114 27.04 11.56 -4.46
C SER A 114 28.19 12.54 -4.20
N LEU A 115 28.25 13.05 -2.97
CA LEU A 115 29.31 13.94 -2.53
C LEU A 115 30.69 13.29 -2.78
N ARG A 116 31.57 13.99 -3.50
CA ARG A 116 32.93 13.51 -3.75
C ARG A 116 33.84 13.81 -2.56
N PRO A 117 34.88 13.01 -2.30
CA PRO A 117 35.83 13.29 -1.22
C PRO A 117 36.51 14.66 -1.30
N SER A 118 36.61 15.24 -2.51
CA SER A 118 37.14 16.59 -2.74
C SER A 118 36.14 17.72 -2.47
N GLU A 119 34.86 17.41 -2.31
CA GLU A 119 33.80 18.37 -1.97
C GLU A 119 33.68 18.46 -0.43
N THR A 120 34.47 19.34 0.19
CA THR A 120 34.49 19.51 1.65
C THR A 120 33.31 20.29 2.21
N ASP A 121 32.66 21.10 1.37
CA ASP A 121 31.46 21.86 1.71
C ASP A 121 30.27 21.38 0.85
N PRO A 122 29.34 20.58 1.41
CA PRO A 122 28.18 20.08 0.68
C PRO A 122 27.23 21.19 0.22
N PHE A 123 27.24 22.37 0.85
CA PHE A 123 26.42 23.49 0.40
C PHE A 123 26.96 24.08 -0.90
N LEU A 124 28.27 24.29 -1.03
CA LEU A 124 28.89 24.71 -2.30
C LEU A 124 28.80 23.60 -3.36
N ALA A 125 28.78 22.33 -2.94
CA ALA A 125 28.54 21.19 -3.80
C ALA A 125 27.16 21.25 -4.50
N VAL A 126 26.14 21.90 -3.91
CA VAL A 126 24.86 22.20 -4.58
C VAL A 126 25.08 23.13 -5.76
N GLY A 127 25.90 24.18 -5.61
CA GLY A 127 26.25 25.09 -6.70
C GLY A 127 26.97 24.38 -7.85
N SER A 128 27.88 23.45 -7.55
CA SER A 128 28.53 22.60 -8.56
C SER A 128 27.51 21.77 -9.35
N ARG A 129 26.46 21.26 -8.69
CA ARG A 129 25.39 20.49 -9.34
C ARG A 129 24.46 21.40 -10.17
N MET A 130 24.19 22.62 -9.72
CA MET A 130 23.49 23.61 -10.54
C MET A 130 24.28 23.94 -11.81
N LEU A 131 25.61 24.13 -11.70
CA LEU A 131 26.48 24.36 -12.85
C LEU A 131 26.51 23.15 -13.79
N CYS A 132 26.52 21.94 -13.22
CA CYS A 132 26.42 20.68 -13.96
C CYS A 132 25.14 20.63 -14.83
N GLN A 133 24.00 21.06 -14.29
CA GLN A 133 22.74 21.19 -15.02
C GLN A 133 22.85 22.19 -16.19
N LEU A 134 23.35 23.41 -15.94
CA LEU A 134 23.44 24.46 -16.96
C LEU A 134 24.41 24.08 -18.10
N LEU A 135 25.53 23.45 -17.77
CA LEU A 135 26.52 23.05 -18.76
C LEU A 135 26.19 21.73 -19.46
N ASN A 136 25.28 20.92 -18.90
CA ASN A 136 24.98 19.56 -19.34
C ASN A 136 26.27 18.72 -19.51
N LYS A 137 27.13 18.76 -18.49
CA LYS A 137 28.39 18.02 -18.42
C LYS A 137 28.36 16.99 -17.30
N ASN A 138 29.32 16.07 -17.29
CA ASN A 138 29.51 15.15 -16.18
C ASN A 138 30.00 15.93 -14.92
N LEU A 139 29.49 15.55 -13.74
CA LEU A 139 29.82 16.19 -12.46
C LEU A 139 31.32 16.23 -12.17
N ASP A 140 32.06 15.16 -12.44
CA ASP A 140 33.51 15.09 -12.16
C ASP A 140 34.28 16.10 -13.03
N SER A 141 33.80 16.38 -14.25
CA SER A 141 34.35 17.44 -15.10
C SER A 141 34.11 18.83 -14.50
N ILE A 142 32.95 19.05 -13.88
CA ILE A 142 32.65 20.31 -13.19
C ILE A 142 33.59 20.49 -11.99
N ILE A 143 33.67 19.46 -11.14
CA ILE A 143 34.49 19.48 -9.93
C ILE A 143 35.97 19.65 -10.26
N TYR A 144 36.45 19.08 -11.38
CA TYR A 144 37.85 19.21 -11.79
C TYR A 144 38.20 20.59 -12.34
N ASN A 145 37.30 21.21 -13.11
CA ASN A 145 37.61 22.43 -13.86
C ASN A 145 37.28 23.73 -13.11
N TYR A 146 36.32 23.69 -12.18
CA TYR A 146 35.80 24.89 -11.52
C TYR A 146 35.95 24.83 -10.01
N GLU A 147 36.16 25.99 -9.39
CA GLU A 147 36.00 26.14 -7.95
C GLU A 147 34.51 25.97 -7.59
N PRO A 148 34.17 25.29 -6.47
CA PRO A 148 32.79 24.99 -6.13
C PRO A 148 32.04 26.31 -5.84
N PRO A 149 31.06 26.67 -6.67
CA PRO A 149 30.46 27.99 -6.60
C PRO A 149 29.39 28.06 -5.51
N HIS A 150 29.18 29.25 -4.97
CA HIS A 150 27.98 29.52 -4.17
C HIS A 150 26.72 29.41 -5.05
N PRO A 151 25.62 28.76 -4.61
CA PRO A 151 24.40 28.62 -5.41
C PRO A 151 23.86 29.94 -5.99
N LEU A 152 23.86 31.03 -5.21
CA LEU A 152 23.46 32.36 -5.69
C LEU A 152 24.33 32.88 -6.82
N LYS A 153 25.64 32.59 -6.81
CA LYS A 153 26.55 33.01 -7.88
C LYS A 153 26.22 32.33 -9.20
N VAL A 154 25.72 31.10 -9.14
CA VAL A 154 25.21 30.40 -10.32
C VAL A 154 23.94 31.09 -10.84
N LEU A 155 23.03 31.51 -9.95
CA LEU A 155 21.82 32.26 -10.35
C LEU A 155 22.18 33.63 -10.95
N GLU A 156 23.17 34.33 -10.40
CA GLU A 156 23.67 35.61 -10.94
C GLU A 156 24.19 35.45 -12.37
N LEU A 157 24.90 34.36 -12.70
CA LEU A 157 25.31 34.07 -14.07
C LEU A 157 24.12 33.87 -15.01
N VAL A 158 23.06 33.21 -14.55
CA VAL A 158 21.84 33.02 -15.34
C VAL A 158 21.12 34.34 -15.54
N SER A 159 20.94 35.11 -14.47
CA SER A 159 20.37 36.46 -14.51
C SER A 159 21.09 37.38 -15.49
N LYS A 160 22.42 37.33 -15.50
CA LYS A 160 23.26 38.11 -16.42
C LYS A 160 23.01 37.73 -17.88
N PHE A 161 22.97 36.44 -18.20
CA PHE A 161 22.76 35.97 -19.58
C PHE A 161 21.33 36.22 -20.08
N GLU A 162 20.34 35.92 -19.24
CA GLU A 162 18.91 36.08 -19.57
C GLU A 162 18.46 37.54 -19.56
N ASN A 163 19.34 38.47 -19.14
CA ASN A 163 19.06 39.90 -18.97
C ASN A 163 17.81 40.16 -18.12
N LYS A 164 17.67 39.43 -17.01
CA LYS A 164 16.58 39.55 -16.04
C LYS A 164 17.15 39.75 -14.65
N LYS A 165 16.59 40.66 -13.85
CA LYS A 165 17.00 40.81 -12.44
C LYS A 165 16.52 39.61 -11.63
N LEU A 166 17.33 39.16 -10.68
CA LEU A 166 16.95 38.06 -9.79
C LEU A 166 15.70 38.36 -8.97
N ASP A 167 15.54 39.61 -8.50
CA ASP A 167 14.38 40.06 -7.73
C ASP A 167 13.04 39.93 -8.51
N ASP A 168 13.10 39.85 -9.85
CA ASP A 168 11.94 39.76 -10.74
C ASP A 168 11.66 38.31 -11.21
N VAL A 169 12.37 37.33 -10.69
CA VAL A 169 12.29 35.92 -11.13
C VAL A 169 12.02 35.00 -9.95
N ALA A 170 11.04 34.11 -10.11
CA ALA A 170 10.85 32.98 -9.21
C ALA A 170 11.87 31.88 -9.50
N VAL A 171 12.47 31.33 -8.47
CA VAL A 171 13.43 30.22 -8.60
C VAL A 171 12.98 29.07 -7.72
N ILE A 172 13.04 27.86 -8.25
CA ILE A 172 12.79 26.62 -7.50
C ILE A 172 14.08 25.83 -7.45
N LEU A 173 14.63 25.63 -6.26
CA LEU A 173 15.80 24.80 -6.02
C LEU A 173 15.40 23.54 -5.27
N VAL A 174 15.51 22.40 -5.93
CA VAL A 174 15.34 21.08 -5.35
C VAL A 174 16.70 20.46 -5.05
N VAL A 175 16.89 19.98 -3.82
CA VAL A 175 18.07 19.23 -3.39
C VAL A 175 17.66 17.84 -2.92
N ASP A 176 17.86 16.87 -3.78
CA ASP A 176 17.46 15.48 -3.59
C ASP A 176 18.54 14.67 -2.83
N GLY A 177 18.11 13.79 -1.93
CA GLY A 177 19.00 12.86 -1.25
C GLY A 177 19.85 13.48 -0.14
N MET A 178 19.36 14.49 0.58
CA MET A 178 20.12 15.23 1.60
C MET A 178 20.74 14.35 2.69
N HIS A 179 20.10 13.25 3.06
CA HIS A 179 20.60 12.26 4.01
C HIS A 179 21.98 11.67 3.63
N ASN A 180 22.38 11.72 2.35
CA ASN A 180 23.70 11.29 1.91
C ASN A 180 24.85 12.24 2.32
N THR A 181 24.52 13.40 2.89
CA THR A 181 25.52 14.31 3.49
C THR A 181 25.77 14.02 4.98
N MET A 182 25.05 13.05 5.56
CA MET A 182 25.25 12.60 6.94
C MET A 182 26.41 11.61 7.01
N SER A 183 27.33 11.84 7.95
CA SER A 183 28.36 10.88 8.36
C SER A 183 27.84 9.94 9.46
N ASP A 184 26.99 10.45 10.36
CA ASP A 184 26.28 9.68 11.37
C ASP A 184 24.76 9.85 11.20
N MET A 185 24.12 8.85 10.59
CA MET A 185 22.67 8.86 10.33
C MET A 185 21.81 9.00 11.60
N LYS A 186 22.33 8.72 12.79
CA LYS A 186 21.56 8.81 14.04
C LYS A 186 21.60 10.21 14.64
N ASN A 187 22.76 10.87 14.58
CA ASN A 187 23.00 12.09 15.36
C ASN A 187 23.14 13.35 14.52
N ASP A 188 23.57 13.25 13.25
CA ASP A 188 23.90 14.44 12.47
C ASP A 188 22.68 15.36 12.25
N GLY A 189 21.49 14.77 12.17
CA GLY A 189 20.25 15.51 12.00
C GLY A 189 19.88 16.39 13.17
N VAL A 190 20.24 15.97 14.39
CA VAL A 190 19.94 16.67 15.65
C VAL A 190 21.13 17.46 16.20
N ASN A 191 22.35 17.10 15.76
CA ASN A 191 23.57 17.81 16.10
C ASN A 191 23.73 19.04 15.23
N LYS A 192 23.50 20.23 15.80
CA LYS A 192 23.62 21.52 15.09
C LYS A 192 25.03 21.82 14.58
N GLU A 193 26.05 21.15 15.13
CA GLU A 193 27.44 21.29 14.69
C GLU A 193 27.81 20.36 13.52
N SER A 194 26.94 19.41 13.18
CA SER A 194 27.18 18.47 12.10
C SER A 194 27.24 19.17 10.74
N LEU A 195 27.98 18.58 9.82
CA LEU A 195 28.07 19.08 8.44
C LEU A 195 26.70 19.05 7.75
N PHE A 196 25.91 18.01 7.98
CA PHE A 196 24.54 17.89 7.49
C PHE A 196 23.66 19.05 7.96
N TYR A 197 23.63 19.35 9.27
CA TYR A 197 22.75 20.39 9.80
C TYR A 197 23.16 21.77 9.33
N LYS A 198 24.48 22.05 9.30
CA LYS A 198 25.04 23.29 8.75
C LYS A 198 24.65 23.45 7.27
N THR A 199 24.85 22.40 6.47
CA THR A 199 24.45 22.38 5.05
C THR A 199 22.96 22.66 4.89
N LEU A 200 22.11 21.96 5.65
CA LEU A 200 20.67 22.13 5.59
C LEU A 200 20.24 23.55 5.99
N SER A 201 20.88 24.13 7.02
CA SER A 201 20.61 25.52 7.41
C SER A 201 21.01 26.50 6.32
N SER A 202 22.20 26.33 5.71
CA SER A 202 22.69 27.19 4.63
C SER A 202 21.82 27.11 3.38
N ILE A 203 21.37 25.91 3.01
CA ILE A 203 20.39 25.71 1.92
C ILE A 203 19.10 26.47 2.23
N GLY A 204 18.58 26.35 3.45
CA GLY A 204 17.39 27.08 3.87
C GLY A 204 17.61 28.60 3.91
N ASP A 205 18.82 29.08 4.19
CA ASP A 205 19.15 30.52 4.20
C ASP A 205 19.12 31.14 2.81
N LEU A 206 19.26 30.36 1.73
CA LEU A 206 19.08 30.85 0.35
C LEU A 206 17.68 31.44 0.13
N SER A 207 16.65 30.92 0.79
CA SER A 207 15.27 31.44 0.68
C SER A 207 15.09 32.82 1.33
N LEU A 208 16.07 33.29 2.10
CA LEU A 208 16.03 34.58 2.78
C LEU A 208 16.68 35.71 1.98
N GLU A 209 17.10 35.41 0.75
CA GLU A 209 17.64 36.40 -0.17
C GLU A 209 16.52 37.27 -0.77
N ARG A 210 16.90 38.33 -1.48
CA ARG A 210 15.93 39.21 -2.15
C ARG A 210 15.20 38.56 -3.33
N THR A 211 15.71 37.41 -3.81
CA THR A 211 15.10 36.58 -4.85
C THR A 211 13.96 35.75 -4.28
N PHE A 212 12.84 35.66 -4.98
CA PHE A 212 11.76 34.75 -4.58
C PHE A 212 12.17 33.30 -4.85
N LEU A 213 12.74 32.65 -3.84
CA LEU A 213 13.39 31.34 -3.95
C LEU A 213 12.67 30.28 -3.12
N ILE A 214 12.07 29.29 -3.80
CA ILE A 214 11.47 28.12 -3.19
C ILE A 214 12.53 27.03 -3.09
N VAL A 215 12.94 26.70 -1.87
CA VAL A 215 13.92 25.64 -1.61
C VAL A 215 13.22 24.40 -1.08
N CYS A 216 13.45 23.26 -1.72
CA CYS A 216 12.90 21.98 -1.32
C CYS A 216 13.98 20.92 -1.17
N CYS A 217 14.03 20.25 -0.03
CA CYS A 217 14.93 19.12 0.18
C CYS A 217 14.18 17.80 0.21
N THR A 218 14.80 16.74 -0.32
CA THR A 218 14.34 15.36 -0.09
C THR A 218 15.30 14.63 0.84
N ALA A 219 14.76 13.77 1.70
CA ALA A 219 15.59 12.86 2.49
C ALA A 219 14.87 11.54 2.74
N SER A 220 15.61 10.44 2.66
CA SER A 220 15.16 9.16 3.20
C SER A 220 15.48 9.13 4.69
N THR A 221 14.48 8.79 5.49
CA THR A 221 14.66 8.55 6.94
C THR A 221 14.10 7.17 7.28
N THR A 222 14.55 6.60 8.39
CA THR A 222 13.96 5.43 9.05
C THR A 222 13.48 5.76 10.47
N SER A 223 13.59 7.03 10.87
CA SER A 223 13.22 7.56 12.18
C SER A 223 12.23 8.74 12.02
N PRO A 224 11.42 9.03 13.07
CA PRO A 224 10.60 10.23 13.21
C PRO A 224 11.26 11.49 12.66
N VAL A 225 10.50 12.38 12.04
CA VAL A 225 11.04 13.63 11.49
C VAL A 225 11.65 14.49 12.61
N GLU A 226 11.05 14.50 13.80
CA GLU A 226 11.53 15.21 14.99
C GLU A 226 12.83 14.62 15.56
N GLN A 227 13.11 13.35 15.28
CA GLN A 227 14.38 12.70 15.61
C GLN A 227 15.39 12.79 14.47
N PHE A 228 14.90 13.04 13.25
CA PHE A 228 15.73 13.21 12.05
C PHE A 228 16.24 14.64 11.92
N LEU A 229 15.53 15.66 12.40
CA LEU A 229 15.95 17.07 12.33
C LEU A 229 15.86 17.74 13.70
N ALA A 230 16.91 18.47 14.08
CA ALA A 230 16.90 19.27 15.30
C ALA A 230 15.74 20.28 15.31
N THR A 231 15.18 20.52 16.49
CA THR A 231 14.19 21.58 16.72
C THR A 231 14.76 22.93 16.27
N SER A 232 13.95 23.66 15.51
CA SER A 232 14.32 24.94 14.91
C SER A 232 13.11 25.86 14.90
N SER A 233 13.35 27.16 15.08
CA SER A 233 12.33 28.20 14.84
C SER A 233 12.08 28.45 13.36
N ARG A 234 12.90 27.86 12.47
CA ARG A 234 12.68 27.98 11.03
C ARG A 234 11.33 27.38 10.66
N PHE A 235 10.56 28.09 9.86
CA PHE A 235 9.31 27.60 9.30
C PHE A 235 9.60 26.47 8.30
N ARG A 236 9.20 25.24 8.64
CA ARG A 236 9.39 24.05 7.82
C ARG A 236 8.04 23.53 7.34
N VAL A 237 7.93 23.22 6.06
CA VAL A 237 6.72 22.65 5.45
C VAL A 237 7.05 21.24 4.96
N PHE A 238 6.50 20.23 5.63
CA PHE A 238 6.66 18.82 5.26
C PHE A 238 5.55 18.40 4.31
N LEU A 239 5.90 18.27 3.03
CA LEU A 239 4.96 17.98 1.96
C LEU A 239 4.57 16.49 1.96
N PRO A 240 3.27 16.16 1.83
CA PRO A 240 2.77 14.81 1.99
C PRO A 240 2.99 14.00 0.71
N ILE A 241 3.24 12.70 0.88
CA ILE A 241 3.42 11.75 -0.22
C ILE A 241 2.26 10.77 -0.20
N THR A 242 1.52 10.73 -1.31
CA THR A 242 0.32 9.88 -1.44
C THR A 242 0.69 8.57 -2.12
N SER A 243 -0.06 7.52 -1.80
CA SER A 243 0.09 6.22 -2.44
C SER A 243 -0.39 6.27 -3.88
N LEU A 244 0.28 5.56 -4.77
CA LEU A 244 -0.10 5.52 -6.18
C LEU A 244 -1.39 4.72 -6.35
N SER A 245 -2.29 5.23 -7.20
CA SER A 245 -3.29 4.38 -7.85
C SER A 245 -2.59 3.57 -8.96
N PRO A 246 -3.23 2.52 -9.52
CA PRO A 246 -2.68 1.78 -10.65
C PRO A 246 -2.11 2.73 -11.72
N PRO A 247 -0.78 2.70 -11.96
CA PRO A 247 -0.12 3.64 -12.85
C PRO A 247 -0.65 3.60 -14.27
N THR A 248 -0.57 4.75 -14.93
CA THR A 248 -0.98 4.95 -16.32
C THR A 248 0.12 5.68 -17.09
N ILE A 249 0.07 5.59 -18.41
CA ILE A 249 0.86 6.41 -19.34
C ILE A 249 -0.11 7.07 -20.31
N THR A 250 0.05 8.37 -20.53
CA THR A 250 -0.60 9.11 -21.61
C THR A 250 0.25 9.03 -22.88
N ALA A 251 -0.26 8.36 -23.91
CA ALA A 251 0.42 8.26 -25.20
C ALA A 251 0.41 9.61 -25.96
N PRO A 252 1.25 9.80 -27.00
CA PRO A 252 1.31 11.06 -27.75
C PRO A 252 -0.01 11.51 -28.40
N ASP A 253 -0.92 10.56 -28.64
CA ASP A 253 -2.28 10.81 -29.14
C ASP A 253 -3.26 11.28 -28.05
N GLY A 254 -2.80 11.42 -26.80
CA GLY A 254 -3.59 11.81 -25.63
C GLY A 254 -4.34 10.65 -24.99
N ILE A 255 -4.22 9.41 -25.50
CA ILE A 255 -4.93 8.25 -24.95
C ILE A 255 -4.20 7.76 -23.71
N LYS A 256 -4.93 7.73 -22.59
CA LYS A 256 -4.45 7.22 -21.31
C LYS A 256 -4.58 5.70 -21.26
N LYS A 257 -3.46 5.01 -21.02
CA LYS A 257 -3.41 3.54 -20.92
C LYS A 257 -2.90 3.12 -19.55
N CYS A 258 -3.51 2.11 -18.95
CA CYS A 258 -2.98 1.48 -17.73
C CYS A 258 -1.68 0.73 -18.03
N ILE A 259 -0.69 0.89 -17.15
CA ILE A 259 0.57 0.15 -17.19
C ILE A 259 0.35 -1.35 -17.03
N PHE A 260 -0.53 -1.69 -16.10
CA PHE A 260 -0.90 -3.06 -15.78
C PHE A 260 -2.20 -3.43 -16.50
N ASP A 261 -2.30 -4.66 -17.00
CA ASP A 261 -3.57 -5.19 -17.52
C ASP A 261 -4.52 -5.48 -16.36
N MET A 262 -5.28 -4.46 -15.96
CA MET A 262 -6.23 -4.54 -14.84
C MET A 262 -7.44 -5.43 -15.14
N ASN A 263 -7.59 -5.94 -16.37
CA ASN A 263 -8.58 -6.97 -16.70
C ASN A 263 -8.10 -8.37 -16.30
N ASN A 264 -6.79 -8.57 -16.16
CA ASN A 264 -6.23 -9.79 -15.60
C ASN A 264 -6.35 -9.72 -14.07
N SER A 265 -7.13 -10.66 -13.52
CA SER A 265 -7.47 -10.68 -12.10
C SER A 265 -6.26 -10.97 -11.20
N VAL A 266 -5.29 -11.78 -11.68
CA VAL A 266 -4.00 -12.00 -11.01
C VAL A 266 -3.20 -10.70 -10.98
N ILE A 267 -3.00 -10.03 -12.13
CA ILE A 267 -2.26 -8.76 -12.18
C ILE A 267 -2.91 -7.71 -11.27
N LYS A 268 -4.24 -7.60 -11.30
CA LYS A 268 -5.01 -6.72 -10.42
C LYS A 268 -4.75 -7.02 -8.94
N LEU A 269 -4.68 -8.29 -8.54
CA LEU A 269 -4.32 -8.71 -7.19
C LEU A 269 -2.89 -8.29 -6.84
N LEU A 270 -1.92 -8.55 -7.72
CA LEU A 270 -0.50 -8.21 -7.52
C LEU A 270 -0.28 -6.70 -7.35
N VAL A 271 -0.96 -5.89 -8.16
CA VAL A 271 -0.98 -4.43 -8.03
C VAL A 271 -1.59 -4.02 -6.69
N GLY A 272 -2.67 -4.68 -6.28
CA GLY A 272 -3.30 -4.51 -4.97
C GLY A 272 -2.37 -4.84 -3.80
N ASP A 273 -1.60 -5.92 -3.88
CA ASP A 273 -0.65 -6.34 -2.85
C ASP A 273 0.53 -5.37 -2.70
N CYS A 274 0.92 -4.71 -3.79
CA CYS A 274 1.89 -3.60 -3.77
C CYS A 274 1.31 -2.35 -3.09
N GLY A 275 -0.01 -2.25 -2.99
CA GLY A 275 -0.75 -1.25 -2.23
C GLY A 275 -0.48 0.20 -2.62
N GLY A 276 0.07 0.48 -3.80
CA GLY A 276 0.47 1.84 -4.22
C GLY A 276 1.86 2.28 -3.74
N HIS A 277 2.68 1.37 -3.21
CA HIS A 277 4.07 1.66 -2.88
C HIS A 277 4.91 1.72 -4.18
N GLY A 278 5.52 2.88 -4.46
CA GLY A 278 6.16 3.19 -5.73
C GLY A 278 7.18 2.14 -6.18
N ARG A 279 8.18 1.85 -5.34
CA ARG A 279 9.19 0.85 -5.70
C ARG A 279 8.63 -0.56 -5.86
N SER A 280 7.61 -0.93 -5.09
CA SER A 280 6.99 -2.25 -5.22
C SER A 280 6.29 -2.40 -6.57
N LEU A 281 5.58 -1.36 -7.01
CA LEU A 281 4.96 -1.32 -8.33
C LEU A 281 6.00 -1.34 -9.46
N GLU A 282 7.11 -0.62 -9.30
CA GLU A 282 8.19 -0.64 -10.30
C GLU A 282 8.83 -2.03 -10.41
N THR A 283 9.13 -2.68 -9.28
CA THR A 283 9.70 -4.03 -9.29
C THR A 283 8.71 -5.05 -9.89
N LEU A 284 7.41 -4.90 -9.61
CA LEU A 284 6.37 -5.70 -10.25
C LEU A 284 6.35 -5.48 -11.78
N TYR A 285 6.36 -4.22 -12.22
CA TYR A 285 6.39 -3.87 -13.64
C TYR A 285 7.64 -4.41 -14.36
N ASP A 286 8.82 -4.21 -13.78
CA ASP A 286 10.09 -4.71 -14.31
C ASP A 286 10.13 -6.24 -14.37
N SER A 287 9.41 -6.92 -13.47
CA SER A 287 9.28 -8.37 -13.49
C SER A 287 8.31 -8.85 -14.57
N LEU A 288 7.16 -8.20 -14.72
CA LEU A 288 6.14 -8.51 -15.73
C LEU A 288 6.59 -8.21 -17.17
N THR A 289 7.52 -7.28 -17.36
CA THR A 289 8.12 -7.00 -18.68
C THR A 289 9.13 -8.07 -19.10
N LYS A 290 9.72 -8.80 -18.14
CA LYS A 290 10.72 -9.86 -18.40
C LYS A 290 10.12 -11.26 -18.43
N LYS A 291 9.00 -11.47 -17.72
CA LYS A 291 8.33 -12.76 -17.60
C LYS A 291 6.86 -12.58 -17.98
N ASN A 292 6.38 -13.42 -18.88
CA ASN A 292 4.95 -13.51 -19.10
C ASN A 292 4.30 -14.14 -17.87
N ILE A 293 3.36 -13.42 -17.25
CA ILE A 293 2.65 -13.91 -16.07
C ILE A 293 1.87 -15.19 -16.38
N ASP A 294 1.40 -15.32 -17.63
CA ASP A 294 0.61 -16.46 -18.09
C ASP A 294 1.45 -17.75 -18.25
N ASP A 295 2.78 -17.62 -18.38
CA ASP A 295 3.70 -18.75 -18.58
C ASP A 295 4.55 -19.05 -17.32
N CYS A 296 4.25 -18.40 -16.20
CA CYS A 296 5.07 -18.49 -14.99
C CYS A 296 4.30 -19.07 -13.80
N ASN A 297 5.01 -19.82 -12.95
CA ASN A 297 4.48 -20.17 -11.64
C ASN A 297 4.37 -18.88 -10.80
N ILE A 298 3.14 -18.50 -10.46
CA ILE A 298 2.84 -17.26 -9.71
C ILE A 298 3.52 -17.28 -8.33
N ASN A 299 3.63 -18.43 -7.65
CA ASN A 299 4.39 -18.52 -6.39
C ASN A 299 5.86 -18.19 -6.60
N ASP A 300 6.47 -18.75 -7.65
CA ASP A 300 7.88 -18.51 -7.94
C ASP A 300 8.10 -17.06 -8.36
N PHE A 301 7.18 -16.51 -9.15
CA PHE A 301 7.17 -15.10 -9.53
C PHE A 301 7.09 -14.21 -8.29
N MET A 302 6.15 -14.51 -7.40
CA MET A 302 5.92 -13.74 -6.19
C MET A 302 7.04 -13.90 -5.17
N SER A 303 7.60 -15.09 -5.04
CA SER A 303 8.79 -15.34 -4.22
C SER A 303 10.00 -14.62 -4.79
N THR A 304 10.13 -14.52 -6.12
CA THR A 304 11.19 -13.73 -6.77
C THR A 304 10.99 -12.24 -6.47
N LEU A 305 9.78 -11.71 -6.67
CA LEU A 305 9.43 -10.32 -6.38
C LEU A 305 9.68 -9.97 -4.91
N GLN A 306 9.22 -10.84 -4.02
CA GLN A 306 9.39 -10.74 -2.59
C GLN A 306 10.87 -10.78 -2.21
N HIS A 307 11.66 -11.70 -2.78
CA HIS A 307 13.10 -11.79 -2.55
C HIS A 307 13.84 -10.52 -3.01
N GLU A 308 13.48 -9.98 -4.17
CA GLU A 308 14.07 -8.76 -4.71
C GLU A 308 13.82 -7.57 -3.78
N LEU A 309 12.58 -7.39 -3.32
CA LEU A 309 12.23 -6.33 -2.39
C LEU A 309 12.85 -6.55 -1.00
N LYS A 310 12.83 -7.79 -0.51
CA LYS A 310 13.47 -8.19 0.75
C LYS A 310 14.94 -7.84 0.75
N SER A 311 15.69 -8.21 -0.29
CA SER A 311 17.13 -7.96 -0.38
C SER A 311 17.47 -6.47 -0.27
N ARG A 312 16.58 -5.59 -0.74
CA ARG A 312 16.76 -4.13 -0.74
C ARG A 312 16.29 -3.46 0.55
N TYR A 313 15.25 -3.99 1.20
CA TYR A 313 14.51 -3.26 2.24
C TYR A 313 14.33 -4.00 3.57
N ILE A 314 14.96 -5.16 3.77
CA ILE A 314 14.82 -5.95 5.01
C ILE A 314 15.23 -5.19 6.29
N SER A 315 16.12 -4.20 6.16
CA SER A 315 16.55 -3.33 7.25
C SER A 315 15.43 -2.42 7.78
N ALA A 316 14.38 -2.16 6.99
CA ALA A 316 13.19 -1.44 7.43
C ALA A 316 12.43 -2.15 8.56
N PHE A 317 12.62 -3.46 8.71
CA PHE A 317 11.97 -4.27 9.75
C PHE A 317 12.88 -4.57 10.94
N SER A 318 13.59 -3.56 11.46
CA SER A 318 14.56 -3.73 12.56
C SER A 318 13.86 -3.78 13.94
N TYR A 319 12.90 -4.68 14.09
CA TYR A 319 12.11 -4.92 15.31
C TYR A 319 12.39 -6.32 15.87
N ASN A 320 12.02 -6.59 17.11
CA ASN A 320 11.99 -7.96 17.64
C ASN A 320 10.62 -8.66 17.40
N ASN A 321 10.54 -9.97 17.62
CA ASN A 321 9.32 -10.77 17.39
C ASN A 321 8.09 -10.24 18.18
N LYS A 322 8.31 -9.77 19.42
CA LYS A 322 7.23 -9.25 20.26
C LYS A 322 6.69 -7.94 19.70
N GLU A 323 7.57 -7.01 19.33
CA GLU A 323 7.19 -5.74 18.71
C GLU A 323 6.46 -5.97 17.39
N ALA A 324 7.01 -6.83 16.53
CA ALA A 324 6.39 -7.21 15.26
C ALA A 324 4.96 -7.71 15.47
N LYS A 325 4.74 -8.60 16.45
CA LYS A 325 3.40 -9.14 16.76
C LYS A 325 2.42 -8.04 17.20
N GLN A 326 2.84 -7.07 18.00
CA GLN A 326 1.99 -5.96 18.41
C GLN A 326 1.66 -5.00 17.26
N ILE A 327 2.63 -4.73 16.37
CA ILE A 327 2.42 -3.89 15.19
C ILE A 327 1.38 -4.52 14.27
N ILE A 328 1.53 -5.82 13.96
CA ILE A 328 0.57 -6.52 13.09
C ILE A 328 -0.79 -6.64 13.76
N ARG A 329 -0.84 -6.92 15.08
CA ARG A 329 -2.10 -6.89 15.84
C ARG A 329 -2.80 -5.54 15.66
N ALA A 330 -2.09 -4.43 15.80
CA ALA A 330 -2.66 -3.09 15.64
C ALA A 330 -3.19 -2.83 14.22
N ILE A 331 -2.51 -3.33 13.19
CA ILE A 331 -2.97 -3.23 11.80
C ILE A 331 -4.25 -4.06 11.59
N LEU A 332 -4.26 -5.32 12.02
CA LEU A 332 -5.37 -6.24 11.73
C LEU A 332 -6.64 -6.01 12.54
N THR A 333 -6.49 -5.41 13.73
CA THR A 333 -7.62 -5.00 14.57
C THR A 333 -7.96 -3.53 14.38
N HIS A 334 -7.26 -2.82 13.49
CA HIS A 334 -7.38 -1.37 13.28
C HIS A 334 -7.41 -0.59 14.60
N THR A 335 -6.52 -0.96 15.51
CA THR A 335 -6.39 -0.31 16.82
C THR A 335 -6.25 1.18 16.62
N ILE A 336 -7.07 1.96 17.32
CA ILE A 336 -6.93 3.41 17.35
C ILE A 336 -5.69 3.73 18.18
N LEU A 337 -4.73 4.40 17.55
CA LEU A 337 -3.45 4.78 18.11
C LEU A 337 -3.30 6.30 18.05
N ASP A 338 -2.68 6.90 19.06
CA ASP A 338 -2.12 8.24 18.93
C ASP A 338 -0.85 8.16 18.10
N PHE A 339 -0.67 9.08 17.16
CA PHE A 339 0.51 9.12 16.29
C PHE A 339 1.84 9.21 17.06
N ASN A 340 1.81 9.84 18.24
CA ASN A 340 3.00 10.16 19.04
C ASN A 340 3.15 9.29 20.28
N GLU A 341 2.17 8.45 20.63
CA GLU A 341 2.26 7.56 21.78
C GLU A 341 2.74 6.15 21.37
N PRO A 342 3.39 5.39 22.28
CA PRO A 342 3.81 4.03 21.99
C PRO A 342 2.62 3.12 21.67
N ILE A 343 2.80 2.26 20.66
CA ILE A 343 1.84 1.19 20.35
C ILE A 343 1.81 0.24 21.55
N PRO A 344 0.61 -0.14 22.03
CA PRO A 344 0.46 -1.02 23.19
C PRO A 344 1.39 -2.26 23.12
N GLY A 345 2.14 -2.49 24.19
CA GLY A 345 3.09 -3.61 24.28
C GLY A 345 4.44 -3.39 23.59
N THR A 346 4.72 -2.18 23.10
CA THR A 346 5.99 -1.77 22.47
C THR A 346 6.48 -0.42 22.99
N ASN A 347 7.72 -0.05 22.66
CA ASN A 347 8.26 1.32 22.84
C ASN A 347 8.27 2.11 21.52
N LEU A 348 7.56 1.65 20.49
CA LEU A 348 7.56 2.22 19.15
C LEU A 348 6.28 3.04 18.96
N THR A 349 6.41 4.26 18.47
CA THR A 349 5.26 5.10 18.10
C THR A 349 4.85 4.83 16.65
N PRO A 350 3.59 5.08 16.26
CA PRO A 350 3.16 5.00 14.86
C PRO A 350 4.05 5.82 13.93
N ASP A 351 4.41 7.04 14.33
CA ASP A 351 5.32 7.91 13.59
C ASP A 351 6.64 7.19 13.23
N LYS A 352 7.32 6.63 14.23
CA LYS A 352 8.59 5.90 14.05
C LYS A 352 8.50 4.71 13.10
N ILE A 353 7.33 4.08 13.02
CA ILE A 353 7.13 2.94 12.14
C ILE A 353 6.84 3.42 10.72
N THR A 354 6.01 4.46 10.55
CA THR A 354 5.69 5.01 9.23
C THR A 354 6.88 5.62 8.51
N THR A 355 7.87 6.12 9.26
CA THR A 355 9.09 6.67 8.67
C THR A 355 9.89 5.65 7.88
N THR A 356 9.73 4.35 8.13
CA THR A 356 10.34 3.30 7.32
C THR A 356 9.80 3.23 5.88
N GLY A 357 8.67 3.86 5.59
CA GLY A 357 8.02 3.87 4.26
C GLY A 357 7.24 2.60 3.92
N MET A 358 7.34 1.56 4.75
CA MET A 358 6.64 0.28 4.56
C MET A 358 5.23 0.30 5.17
N PHE A 359 4.98 1.23 6.09
CA PHE A 359 3.74 1.41 6.82
C PHE A 359 3.14 2.79 6.55
N ARG A 360 1.84 2.91 6.80
CA ARG A 360 1.07 4.15 6.67
C ARG A 360 0.28 4.36 7.95
N PHE A 361 -0.03 5.62 8.21
CA PHE A 361 -0.90 6.01 9.29
C PHE A 361 -2.12 6.73 8.72
N GLU A 362 -3.27 6.08 8.81
CA GLU A 362 -4.54 6.59 8.33
C GLU A 362 -5.19 7.42 9.45
N ARG A 363 -4.95 8.74 9.41
CA ARG A 363 -5.46 9.70 10.40
C ARG A 363 -6.98 9.82 10.29
N LYS A 364 -7.67 9.80 11.43
CA LYS A 364 -9.08 10.24 11.49
C LYS A 364 -9.12 11.76 11.41
N LYS A 365 -10.07 12.30 10.60
CA LYS A 365 -10.16 13.74 10.31
C LYS A 365 -10.17 14.57 11.60
N GLY A 366 -9.25 15.53 11.70
CA GLY A 366 -9.19 16.52 12.78
C GLY A 366 -8.47 16.06 14.05
N PHE A 367 -7.91 14.85 14.10
CA PHE A 367 -7.26 14.32 15.30
C PHE A 367 -5.85 13.80 15.03
N ASN A 368 -5.05 13.68 16.10
CA ASN A 368 -3.76 12.98 16.07
C ASN A 368 -3.90 11.45 16.16
N TYR A 369 -5.14 10.96 16.19
CA TYR A 369 -5.46 9.54 16.25
C TYR A 369 -5.71 8.95 14.86
N GLY A 370 -5.37 7.68 14.71
CA GLY A 370 -5.52 6.93 13.47
C GLY A 370 -5.24 5.46 13.68
N TYR A 371 -5.03 4.74 12.59
CA TYR A 371 -4.61 3.34 12.61
C TYR A 371 -3.48 3.11 11.63
N LEU A 372 -2.69 2.08 11.89
CA LEU A 372 -1.62 1.66 11.00
C LEU A 372 -2.19 0.80 9.86
N SER A 373 -1.64 0.97 8.66
CA SER A 373 -1.88 0.09 7.52
C SER A 373 -0.57 -0.19 6.77
N MET A 374 -0.55 -1.26 5.98
CA MET A 374 0.59 -1.57 5.11
C MET A 374 0.15 -2.40 3.90
N PRO A 375 0.86 -2.33 2.75
CA PRO A 375 0.67 -3.26 1.65
C PRO A 375 0.91 -4.72 2.06
N TYR A 376 0.14 -5.66 1.49
CA TYR A 376 0.27 -7.09 1.78
C TYR A 376 1.69 -7.62 1.51
N LEU A 377 2.33 -7.15 0.44
CA LEU A 377 3.69 -7.60 0.08
C LEU A 377 4.71 -7.31 1.19
N TRP A 378 4.56 -6.20 1.89
CA TRP A 378 5.42 -5.85 3.02
C TRP A 378 5.09 -6.65 4.28
N LEU A 379 3.80 -6.97 4.52
CA LEU A 379 3.41 -7.90 5.57
C LEU A 379 4.06 -9.27 5.35
N TRP A 380 4.05 -9.77 4.11
CA TRP A 380 4.65 -11.07 3.80
C TRP A 380 6.17 -11.08 4.02
N ILE A 381 6.88 -10.04 3.59
CA ILE A 381 8.32 -9.90 3.88
C ILE A 381 8.59 -9.86 5.38
N MET A 382 7.75 -9.15 6.13
CA MET A 382 7.84 -9.05 7.59
C MET A 382 7.58 -10.40 8.27
N ALA A 383 6.53 -11.12 7.85
CA ALA A 383 6.18 -12.45 8.36
C ALA A 383 7.33 -13.44 8.18
N GLU A 384 7.93 -13.48 6.99
CA GLU A 384 9.04 -14.39 6.70
C GLU A 384 10.31 -14.04 7.49
N LYS A 385 10.55 -12.75 7.76
CA LYS A 385 11.67 -12.33 8.62
C LYS A 385 11.55 -12.88 10.03
N PHE A 386 10.33 -12.89 10.56
CA PHE A 386 10.05 -13.23 11.95
C PHE A 386 9.53 -14.65 12.15
N SER A 387 9.36 -15.44 11.08
CA SER A 387 8.98 -16.85 11.18
C SER A 387 10.08 -17.69 11.83
N ASP A 388 10.08 -17.72 13.17
CA ASP A 388 10.88 -18.66 13.97
C ASP A 388 10.31 -20.08 13.84
N ARG A 389 11.17 -21.10 13.86
CA ARG A 389 10.77 -22.51 13.99
C ARG A 389 10.06 -22.79 15.32
N ASN A 390 10.34 -21.99 16.35
CA ASN A 390 9.77 -22.12 17.70
C ASN A 390 8.49 -21.28 17.93
N SER A 391 8.03 -20.51 16.94
CA SER A 391 6.79 -19.71 17.01
C SER A 391 5.96 -19.90 15.73
N PRO A 392 5.32 -21.09 15.56
CA PRO A 392 4.56 -21.43 14.35
C PRO A 392 3.42 -20.43 14.05
N ASP A 393 2.92 -19.71 15.06
CA ASP A 393 1.92 -18.64 14.92
C ASP A 393 2.28 -17.61 13.84
N LEU A 394 3.58 -17.31 13.69
CA LEU A 394 4.11 -16.30 12.76
C LEU A 394 4.14 -16.79 11.30
N LYS A 395 4.11 -18.11 11.08
CA LYS A 395 3.99 -18.69 9.72
C LYS A 395 2.60 -18.46 9.13
N HIS A 396 1.57 -18.32 9.97
CA HIS A 396 0.21 -18.05 9.53
C HIS A 396 -0.05 -16.58 9.15
N TRP A 397 0.97 -15.71 9.24
CA TRP A 397 0.85 -14.28 8.90
C TRP A 397 0.85 -14.03 7.39
N ASN A 398 1.33 -14.99 6.61
CA ASN A 398 1.19 -14.97 5.16
C ASN A 398 -0.14 -15.64 4.78
N PHE A 399 -0.86 -15.04 3.83
CA PHE A 399 -1.81 -15.79 3.00
C PHE A 399 -1.07 -16.11 1.72
N ASN A 400 -0.02 -16.94 1.86
CA ASN A 400 0.74 -17.48 0.73
C ASN A 400 -0.05 -18.56 0.00
N ASP A 401 -1.34 -18.31 -0.15
CA ASP A 401 -2.29 -19.15 -0.84
C ASP A 401 -2.14 -18.98 -2.34
N TYR A 402 -0.99 -18.53 -2.83
CA TYR A 402 -0.64 -18.62 -4.23
C TYR A 402 -0.50 -20.10 -4.63
N GLU A 403 -0.06 -21.01 -3.74
CA GLU A 403 -0.13 -22.48 -3.93
C GLU A 403 -1.55 -23.02 -3.80
N ASP A 404 -2.41 -22.55 -2.90
CA ASP A 404 -3.85 -22.89 -2.94
C ASP A 404 -4.55 -22.30 -4.19
N GLN A 405 -4.04 -21.17 -4.70
CA GLN A 405 -4.41 -20.54 -5.97
C GLN A 405 -3.76 -21.20 -7.20
N LEU A 406 -2.69 -22.01 -7.04
CA LEU A 406 -2.05 -22.83 -8.07
C LEU A 406 -2.44 -24.32 -7.96
N LEU A 407 -2.95 -24.78 -6.83
CA LEU A 407 -3.65 -26.06 -6.63
C LEU A 407 -5.08 -25.97 -7.20
N ARG A 408 -5.62 -24.75 -7.30
CA ARG A 408 -6.67 -24.37 -8.27
C ARG A 408 -6.24 -24.63 -9.73
N ASP A 409 -4.96 -24.48 -10.07
CA ASP A 409 -4.40 -24.69 -11.42
C ASP A 409 -3.71 -26.06 -11.63
N ASN A 410 -3.54 -26.91 -10.59
CA ASN A 410 -2.86 -28.21 -10.69
C ASN A 410 -3.65 -29.45 -10.15
N ASN A 411 -4.91 -29.33 -9.73
CA ASN A 411 -5.75 -30.39 -9.09
C ASN A 411 -4.96 -31.54 -8.44
N VAL A 412 -4.18 -31.24 -7.41
CA VAL A 412 -4.21 -32.14 -6.25
C VAL A 412 -5.15 -31.51 -5.26
N LEU A 413 -6.44 -31.55 -5.61
CA LEU A 413 -7.47 -31.53 -4.60
C LEU A 413 -7.39 -32.88 -3.89
N VAL A 414 -6.83 -32.87 -2.69
CA VAL A 414 -7.55 -33.51 -1.59
C VAL A 414 -8.66 -32.52 -1.20
N SER A 415 -9.56 -32.08 -2.10
CA SER A 415 -10.87 -32.68 -2.33
C SER A 415 -11.73 -31.66 -3.13
N GLY A 416 -12.69 -32.11 -3.95
CA GLY A 416 -13.44 -31.34 -4.96
C GLY A 416 -14.17 -30.04 -4.54
N TYR A 417 -13.46 -28.97 -4.17
CA TYR A 417 -14.03 -27.71 -3.69
C TYR A 417 -14.27 -26.66 -4.82
N ALA A 418 -15.47 -26.08 -4.89
CA ALA A 418 -15.87 -24.98 -5.77
C ALA A 418 -15.24 -23.63 -5.33
N VAL A 419 -15.18 -22.64 -6.24
CA VAL A 419 -14.66 -21.26 -5.98
C VAL A 419 -15.26 -20.64 -4.71
N TRP A 420 -16.53 -20.94 -4.43
CA TRP A 420 -17.25 -20.50 -3.24
C TRP A 420 -16.71 -21.06 -1.93
N GLN A 421 -16.41 -22.36 -1.89
CA GLN A 421 -15.90 -23.01 -0.68
C GLN A 421 -14.50 -22.48 -0.33
N ASN A 422 -13.75 -21.94 -1.30
CA ASN A 422 -12.51 -21.20 -1.04
C ASN A 422 -12.76 -19.82 -0.40
N PHE A 423 -13.87 -19.16 -0.69
CA PHE A 423 -14.27 -17.93 -0.01
C PHE A 423 -14.66 -18.21 1.45
N GLU A 424 -15.42 -19.27 1.70
CA GLU A 424 -15.80 -19.69 3.05
C GLU A 424 -14.55 -20.09 3.87
N LYS A 425 -13.66 -20.90 3.28
CA LYS A 425 -12.35 -21.25 3.88
C LYS A 425 -11.48 -20.03 4.14
N PHE A 426 -11.39 -19.09 3.20
CA PHE A 426 -10.63 -17.84 3.40
C PHE A 426 -11.17 -17.06 4.60
N ASN A 427 -12.49 -16.88 4.68
CA ASN A 427 -13.10 -16.13 5.78
C ASN A 427 -12.93 -16.83 7.13
N ALA A 428 -13.09 -18.16 7.16
CA ALA A 428 -12.87 -18.95 8.36
C ALA A 428 -11.41 -18.89 8.81
N GLY A 429 -10.46 -19.01 7.87
CA GLY A 429 -9.03 -18.82 8.09
C GLY A 429 -8.71 -17.41 8.58
N PHE A 430 -9.34 -16.38 8.02
CA PHE A 430 -9.19 -14.98 8.44
C PHE A 430 -9.68 -14.76 9.87
N ARG A 431 -10.78 -15.40 10.29
CA ARG A 431 -11.25 -15.36 11.68
C ARG A 431 -10.31 -16.07 12.64
N CYS A 432 -9.75 -17.22 12.24
CA CYS A 432 -8.71 -17.90 13.02
C CYS A 432 -7.45 -17.05 13.14
N LEU A 433 -7.04 -16.40 12.05
CA LEU A 433 -5.88 -15.51 12.04
C LEU A 433 -6.05 -14.37 13.05
N LYS A 434 -7.19 -13.68 13.02
CA LYS A 434 -7.50 -12.61 13.97
C LYS A 434 -7.37 -13.04 15.43
N SER A 435 -7.73 -14.29 15.75
CA SER A 435 -7.62 -14.81 17.13
C SER A 435 -6.17 -15.07 17.56
N LYS A 436 -5.30 -15.50 16.64
CA LYS A 436 -3.86 -15.73 16.89
C LYS A 436 -3.06 -14.44 17.19
N PHE A 437 -3.58 -13.29 16.75
CA PHE A 437 -2.96 -11.97 17.03
C PHE A 437 -3.28 -11.42 18.41
N LEU A 438 -4.36 -11.87 19.02
CA LEU A 438 -4.64 -11.63 20.43
C LEU A 438 -3.90 -12.64 21.30
N ASN A 439 -3.67 -12.31 22.57
CA ASN A 439 -3.05 -13.28 23.48
C ASN A 439 -4.04 -14.39 23.82
N GLU A 440 -3.51 -15.60 24.03
CA GLU A 440 -4.29 -16.71 24.57
C GLU A 440 -4.85 -16.33 25.93
N GLY A 441 -6.17 -16.48 26.10
CA GLY A 441 -6.87 -16.16 27.33
C GLY A 441 -7.14 -14.68 27.59
N GLU A 442 -6.80 -13.78 26.67
CA GLU A 442 -7.11 -12.36 26.79
C GLU A 442 -8.62 -12.10 26.64
N THR A 443 -9.22 -11.29 27.51
CA THR A 443 -10.62 -10.86 27.34
C THR A 443 -10.72 -9.84 26.21
N THR A 444 -11.58 -10.12 25.23
CA THR A 444 -11.83 -9.29 24.06
C THR A 444 -13.33 -9.16 23.79
N THR A 445 -13.69 -8.51 22.68
CA THR A 445 -15.07 -8.25 22.28
C THR A 445 -15.29 -8.56 20.79
N ILE A 446 -16.55 -8.78 20.41
CA ILE A 446 -16.93 -8.93 19.00
C ILE A 446 -16.60 -7.67 18.21
N SER A 447 -16.84 -6.49 18.77
CA SER A 447 -16.50 -5.21 18.12
C SER A 447 -15.01 -5.04 17.85
N THR A 448 -14.15 -5.62 18.69
CA THR A 448 -12.69 -5.60 18.52
C THR A 448 -12.23 -6.58 17.43
N ILE A 449 -12.72 -7.83 17.45
CA ILE A 449 -12.36 -8.82 16.41
C ILE A 449 -12.95 -8.43 15.04
N HIS A 450 -14.19 -7.94 15.02
CA HIS A 450 -14.91 -7.57 13.80
C HIS A 450 -14.84 -6.08 13.48
N HIS A 451 -13.81 -5.38 13.97
CA HIS A 451 -13.63 -3.98 13.60
C HIS A 451 -13.66 -3.80 12.08
N GLY A 452 -14.35 -2.75 11.63
CA GLY A 452 -14.62 -2.47 10.22
C GLY A 452 -15.94 -3.05 9.71
N ALA A 453 -16.51 -4.05 10.39
CA ALA A 453 -17.87 -4.48 10.11
C ALA A 453 -18.89 -3.46 10.65
N ARG A 454 -20.09 -3.42 10.06
CA ARG A 454 -21.23 -2.75 10.68
C ARG A 454 -21.85 -3.74 11.66
N LEU A 455 -21.90 -3.37 12.94
CA LEU A 455 -22.26 -4.28 14.03
C LEU A 455 -23.39 -3.70 14.88
N SER A 456 -24.16 -4.59 15.52
CA SER A 456 -25.18 -4.26 16.51
C SER A 456 -25.12 -5.26 17.66
N GLY A 457 -24.92 -4.77 18.87
CA GLY A 457 -24.57 -5.59 20.04
C GLY A 457 -23.08 -5.92 20.10
N ASP A 458 -22.59 -6.20 21.31
CA ASP A 458 -21.18 -6.54 21.55
C ASP A 458 -21.06 -7.56 22.69
N ILE A 459 -20.41 -8.69 22.41
CA ILE A 459 -20.26 -9.81 23.34
C ILE A 459 -18.80 -9.84 23.81
N LYS A 460 -18.61 -9.90 25.13
CA LYS A 460 -17.30 -10.08 25.75
C LYS A 460 -16.98 -11.56 25.91
N PHE A 461 -15.79 -11.97 25.52
CA PHE A 461 -15.35 -13.37 25.61
C PHE A 461 -13.84 -13.46 25.80
N LYS A 462 -13.37 -14.63 26.23
CA LYS A 462 -11.97 -14.99 26.35
C LYS A 462 -11.46 -15.50 25.01
N ASN A 463 -10.40 -14.89 24.49
CA ASN A 463 -9.81 -15.27 23.21
C ASN A 463 -9.04 -16.59 23.34
N HIS A 464 -9.26 -17.48 22.37
CA HIS A 464 -8.45 -18.67 22.14
C HIS A 464 -7.80 -18.62 20.76
N HIS A 465 -6.62 -19.18 20.62
CA HIS A 465 -5.94 -19.39 19.33
C HIS A 465 -6.66 -20.49 18.57
N LEU A 466 -7.47 -20.07 17.59
CA LEU A 466 -8.42 -20.94 16.92
C LEU A 466 -7.72 -21.80 15.85
N GLN A 467 -8.21 -23.03 15.73
CA GLN A 467 -7.90 -23.95 14.65
C GLN A 467 -9.10 -24.05 13.71
N LEU A 468 -8.84 -24.24 12.41
CA LEU A 468 -9.89 -24.42 11.41
C LEU A 468 -10.12 -25.91 11.20
N ASP A 469 -11.37 -26.35 11.28
CA ASP A 469 -11.80 -27.71 10.95
C ASP A 469 -13.02 -27.71 10.05
N GLU A 470 -13.20 -28.81 9.31
CA GLU A 470 -14.34 -29.00 8.41
C GLU A 470 -15.21 -30.14 8.94
N SER A 471 -16.50 -29.88 9.12
CA SER A 471 -17.43 -30.90 9.60
C SER A 471 -17.69 -31.94 8.51
N SER A 472 -17.69 -33.22 8.90
CA SER A 472 -17.99 -34.33 7.99
C SER A 472 -19.47 -34.40 7.61
N HIS A 473 -20.34 -33.68 8.33
CA HIS A 473 -21.79 -33.70 8.16
C HIS A 473 -22.38 -32.30 8.26
N GLN A 474 -23.61 -32.13 7.78
CA GLN A 474 -24.33 -30.86 7.94
C GLN A 474 -24.79 -30.74 9.40
N VAL A 475 -24.32 -29.70 10.09
CA VAL A 475 -24.58 -29.49 11.52
C VAL A 475 -25.44 -28.24 11.72
N ASP A 476 -26.41 -28.33 12.63
CA ASP A 476 -27.14 -27.15 13.10
C ASP A 476 -26.18 -26.24 13.87
N THR A 477 -26.02 -25.01 13.37
CA THR A 477 -25.04 -24.04 13.90
C THR A 477 -25.56 -23.28 15.11
N SER A 478 -26.85 -23.34 15.40
CA SER A 478 -27.48 -22.59 16.49
C SER A 478 -27.08 -23.16 17.85
N SER A 479 -26.77 -22.29 18.82
CA SER A 479 -26.40 -22.74 20.17
C SER A 479 -27.49 -23.52 20.90
N THR A 480 -28.76 -23.42 20.50
CA THR A 480 -29.86 -24.19 21.10
C THR A 480 -29.91 -25.64 20.64
N ASN A 481 -29.45 -25.93 19.42
CA ASN A 481 -29.62 -27.25 18.79
C ASN A 481 -28.29 -27.94 18.45
N SER A 482 -27.19 -27.19 18.38
CA SER A 482 -25.87 -27.72 18.08
C SER A 482 -25.44 -28.74 19.13
N LYS A 483 -24.78 -29.81 18.68
CA LYS A 483 -24.12 -30.77 19.56
C LYS A 483 -22.81 -30.17 20.09
N ASP A 484 -22.41 -30.58 21.29
CA ASP A 484 -21.11 -30.18 21.85
C ASP A 484 -19.94 -30.88 21.12
N LEU A 485 -20.14 -32.13 20.67
CA LEU A 485 -19.13 -32.91 19.95
C LEU A 485 -19.48 -33.00 18.46
N ILE A 486 -18.62 -32.45 17.62
CA ILE A 486 -18.77 -32.40 16.17
C ILE A 486 -17.81 -33.38 15.51
N ALA A 487 -18.33 -34.22 14.61
CA ALA A 487 -17.49 -35.04 13.75
C ALA A 487 -16.91 -34.17 12.63
N CYS A 488 -15.59 -34.03 12.63
CA CYS A 488 -14.82 -33.35 11.59
C CYS A 488 -13.97 -34.35 10.83
N GLU A 489 -13.45 -33.96 9.66
CA GLU A 489 -12.73 -34.87 8.75
C GLU A 489 -11.55 -35.60 9.41
N HIS A 490 -10.85 -34.94 10.34
CA HIS A 490 -9.61 -35.45 10.94
C HIS A 490 -9.78 -35.96 12.37
N GLU A 491 -10.76 -35.41 13.11
CA GLU A 491 -11.04 -35.77 14.51
C GLU A 491 -12.45 -35.34 14.95
N ASN A 492 -12.86 -35.79 16.14
CA ASN A 492 -14.05 -35.26 16.80
C ASN A 492 -13.67 -34.02 17.62
N VAL A 493 -14.27 -32.88 17.29
CA VAL A 493 -13.99 -31.60 17.95
C VAL A 493 -15.03 -31.33 19.05
N ASP A 494 -14.56 -31.01 20.26
CA ASP A 494 -15.42 -30.62 21.38
C ASP A 494 -15.52 -29.09 21.45
N LEU A 495 -16.68 -28.54 21.06
CA LEU A 495 -16.94 -27.11 21.03
C LEU A 495 -16.84 -26.44 22.40
N ARG A 496 -16.99 -27.19 23.50
CA ARG A 496 -16.85 -26.64 24.87
C ARG A 496 -15.44 -26.15 25.16
N LYS A 497 -14.44 -26.63 24.41
CA LYS A 497 -13.07 -26.13 24.49
C LYS A 497 -12.89 -24.73 23.90
N CYS A 498 -13.82 -24.28 23.05
CA CYS A 498 -13.81 -22.95 22.42
C CYS A 498 -12.54 -22.68 21.57
N THR A 499 -11.84 -23.72 21.11
CA THR A 499 -10.56 -23.65 20.40
C THR A 499 -10.68 -23.81 18.88
N ASN A 500 -11.86 -24.07 18.35
CA ASN A 500 -12.04 -24.46 16.95
C ASN A 500 -13.11 -23.61 16.27
N CYS A 501 -12.81 -23.28 15.03
CA CYS A 501 -13.70 -22.67 14.05
C CYS A 501 -14.12 -23.78 13.08
N ILE A 502 -15.41 -24.07 13.01
CA ILE A 502 -15.95 -25.18 12.21
C ILE A 502 -16.55 -24.62 10.93
N LEU A 503 -16.00 -25.01 9.79
CA LEU A 503 -16.64 -24.87 8.49
C LEU A 503 -17.68 -26.00 8.34
N ASN A 504 -18.91 -25.65 8.00
CA ASN A 504 -20.00 -26.61 7.88
C ASN A 504 -19.90 -27.40 6.57
N ALA A 505 -20.47 -28.59 6.53
CA ALA A 505 -20.51 -29.38 5.30
C ALA A 505 -21.35 -28.68 4.22
N SER A 506 -20.93 -28.83 2.96
CA SER A 506 -21.59 -28.22 1.82
C SER A 506 -23.10 -28.50 1.74
N GLY A 507 -23.87 -27.48 1.38
CA GLY A 507 -25.33 -27.56 1.23
C GLY A 507 -26.10 -27.61 2.55
N ALA A 508 -25.46 -27.35 3.69
CA ALA A 508 -26.15 -27.25 4.97
C ALA A 508 -27.23 -26.15 4.93
N PRO A 509 -28.44 -26.40 5.48
CA PRO A 509 -29.48 -25.37 5.57
C PRO A 509 -29.24 -24.34 6.68
N TYR A 510 -28.09 -24.41 7.36
CA TYR A 510 -27.73 -23.61 8.53
C TYR A 510 -26.66 -22.57 8.18
N GLY A 511 -25.89 -22.08 9.16
CA GLY A 511 -24.73 -21.24 8.92
C GLY A 511 -23.58 -22.00 8.24
N ASP A 512 -22.78 -21.28 7.46
CA ASP A 512 -21.66 -21.84 6.70
C ASP A 512 -20.44 -22.09 7.59
N MET A 513 -20.28 -21.31 8.66
CA MET A 513 -19.19 -21.47 9.62
C MET A 513 -19.64 -21.03 11.01
N PHE A 514 -19.15 -21.69 12.06
CA PHE A 514 -19.50 -21.35 13.43
C PHE A 514 -18.40 -21.72 14.43
N LEU A 515 -18.42 -21.06 15.58
CA LEU A 515 -17.63 -21.42 16.76
C LEU A 515 -18.39 -21.10 18.04
N ARG A 516 -17.96 -21.68 19.16
CA ARG A 516 -18.47 -21.34 20.49
C ARG A 516 -17.56 -20.30 21.16
N LEU A 517 -18.18 -19.27 21.75
CA LEU A 517 -17.48 -18.22 22.50
C LEU A 517 -17.30 -18.62 23.98
N ASP A 518 -16.12 -18.38 24.53
CA ASP A 518 -15.86 -18.54 25.98
C ASP A 518 -16.27 -17.25 26.73
N THR A 519 -17.55 -17.14 27.09
CA THR A 519 -18.12 -15.94 27.73
C THR A 519 -18.02 -15.98 29.26
N PRO A 520 -17.73 -14.86 29.95
CA PRO A 520 -17.70 -14.82 31.42
C PRO A 520 -19.09 -15.00 32.05
N ASN A 521 -19.16 -15.80 33.11
CA ASN A 521 -20.37 -16.25 33.83
C ASN A 521 -21.18 -17.31 33.07
N ASP A 522 -21.92 -18.16 33.80
CA ASP A 522 -22.81 -19.24 33.32
C ASP A 522 -23.95 -18.78 32.36
N MET A 523 -23.85 -17.58 31.79
CA MET A 523 -24.57 -17.20 30.59
C MET A 523 -24.16 -18.10 29.42
N LYS A 524 -24.99 -19.14 29.26
CA LYS A 524 -25.52 -19.74 28.03
C LYS A 524 -24.51 -20.00 26.91
N ASN A 525 -24.57 -21.22 26.38
CA ASN A 525 -24.01 -21.60 25.10
C ASN A 525 -24.27 -20.48 24.06
N ILE A 526 -23.25 -19.72 23.67
CA ILE A 526 -23.35 -18.65 22.67
C ILE A 526 -22.40 -19.00 21.54
N HIS A 527 -22.95 -19.04 20.34
CA HIS A 527 -22.18 -19.28 19.13
C HIS A 527 -21.97 -17.97 18.35
N GLU A 528 -20.80 -17.85 17.73
CA GLU A 528 -20.51 -16.88 16.69
C GLU A 528 -20.69 -17.61 15.35
N ILE A 529 -21.62 -17.15 14.51
CA ILE A 529 -22.12 -17.88 13.34
C ILE A 529 -22.03 -16.98 12.12
N TYR A 530 -21.61 -17.57 11.01
CA TYR A 530 -21.34 -16.87 9.77
C TYR A 530 -22.19 -17.42 8.65
N GLN A 531 -22.72 -16.50 7.87
CA GLN A 531 -23.26 -16.77 6.56
C GLN A 531 -22.48 -15.96 5.54
N TYR A 532 -22.06 -16.62 4.48
CA TYR A 532 -21.44 -16.02 3.33
C TYR A 532 -22.50 -15.93 2.23
N LYS A 533 -22.59 -14.79 1.53
CA LYS A 533 -23.46 -14.64 0.34
C LYS A 533 -22.76 -13.94 -0.82
N LYS A 534 -22.94 -14.50 -2.03
CA LYS A 534 -22.38 -14.00 -3.28
C LYS A 534 -23.28 -12.97 -4.00
N LEU A 535 -22.69 -12.28 -4.97
CA LEU A 535 -23.33 -11.56 -6.07
C LEU A 535 -24.32 -12.45 -6.84
N ASP A 536 -25.61 -12.32 -6.52
CA ASP A 536 -26.69 -12.50 -7.49
C ASP A 536 -27.09 -11.12 -8.02
N LYS A 537 -27.73 -11.05 -9.20
CA LYS A 537 -28.28 -9.78 -9.73
C LYS A 537 -29.35 -9.19 -8.81
N THR A 538 -29.91 -10.00 -7.93
CA THR A 538 -30.96 -9.61 -6.99
C THR A 538 -30.33 -8.98 -5.76
N PRO A 539 -30.65 -7.71 -5.45
CA PRO A 539 -30.21 -7.06 -4.23
C PRO A 539 -30.68 -7.83 -3.00
N LEU A 540 -29.79 -8.04 -2.03
CA LEU A 540 -30.13 -8.62 -0.75
C LEU A 540 -31.11 -7.72 0.00
N THR A 541 -32.28 -8.24 0.36
CA THR A 541 -33.30 -7.49 1.11
C THR A 541 -33.18 -7.70 2.63
N GLN A 542 -33.87 -6.86 3.41
CA GLN A 542 -34.00 -7.05 4.85
C GLN A 542 -34.60 -8.42 5.20
N ASP A 543 -35.57 -8.88 4.40
CA ASP A 543 -36.21 -10.19 4.62
C ASP A 543 -35.25 -11.34 4.37
N ASP A 544 -34.37 -11.21 3.37
CA ASP A 544 -33.34 -12.22 3.10
C ASP A 544 -32.34 -12.28 4.26
N TYR A 545 -31.87 -11.13 4.76
CA TYR A 545 -31.01 -11.08 5.96
C TYR A 545 -31.68 -11.77 7.15
N ASN A 546 -32.95 -11.46 7.42
CA ASN A 546 -33.69 -12.02 8.54
C ASN A 546 -33.92 -13.54 8.39
N LYS A 547 -34.16 -14.03 7.17
CA LYS A 547 -34.27 -15.47 6.89
C LYS A 547 -32.94 -16.18 7.13
N GLU A 548 -31.84 -15.63 6.64
CA GLU A 548 -30.49 -16.18 6.81
C GLU A 548 -30.09 -16.22 8.29
N ARG A 549 -30.38 -15.16 9.06
CA ARG A 549 -30.22 -15.17 10.52
C ARG A 549 -31.07 -16.25 11.18
N LYS A 550 -32.37 -16.32 10.85
CA LYS A 550 -33.32 -17.24 11.50
C LYS A 550 -32.98 -18.71 11.26
N LYS A 551 -32.46 -19.07 10.08
CA LYS A 551 -32.06 -20.44 9.78
C LYS A 551 -30.75 -20.84 10.48
N ALA A 552 -29.84 -19.88 10.71
CA ALA A 552 -28.49 -20.17 11.15
C ALA A 552 -28.30 -20.02 12.66
N SER A 553 -29.00 -19.08 13.31
CA SER A 553 -28.67 -18.64 14.66
C SER A 553 -29.85 -18.66 15.64
N SER A 554 -29.54 -18.89 16.91
CA SER A 554 -30.46 -18.66 18.04
C SER A 554 -30.57 -17.16 18.33
N VAL A 555 -31.47 -16.80 19.26
CA VAL A 555 -31.67 -15.39 19.67
C VAL A 555 -30.42 -14.80 20.37
N ASN A 556 -29.68 -15.60 21.12
CA ASN A 556 -28.51 -15.14 21.88
C ASN A 556 -27.19 -15.24 21.11
N ASP A 557 -27.19 -15.93 19.97
CA ASP A 557 -26.00 -16.10 19.14
C ASP A 557 -25.62 -14.79 18.45
N TYR A 558 -24.34 -14.66 18.09
CA TYR A 558 -23.87 -13.56 17.27
C TYR A 558 -23.83 -13.99 15.80
N PHE A 559 -24.64 -13.33 14.96
CA PHE A 559 -24.75 -13.67 13.54
C PHE A 559 -23.99 -12.65 12.67
N MET A 560 -23.06 -13.14 11.86
CA MET A 560 -22.30 -12.36 10.89
C MET A 560 -22.72 -12.73 9.46
N LEU A 561 -23.15 -11.74 8.68
CA LEU A 561 -23.31 -11.90 7.24
C LEU A 561 -22.13 -11.25 6.51
N ILE A 562 -21.45 -11.99 5.65
CA ILE A 562 -20.39 -11.45 4.80
C ILE A 562 -20.81 -11.57 3.34
N THR A 563 -20.87 -10.44 2.65
CA THR A 563 -21.30 -10.36 1.25
C THR A 563 -20.57 -9.27 0.48
N THR A 564 -20.53 -9.40 -0.84
CA THR A 564 -19.99 -8.38 -1.74
C THR A 564 -21.05 -7.41 -2.27
N GLN A 565 -22.31 -7.58 -1.87
CA GLN A 565 -23.39 -6.67 -2.24
C GLN A 565 -23.35 -5.37 -1.43
N ASP A 566 -23.94 -4.30 -1.98
CA ASP A 566 -24.23 -3.10 -1.20
C ASP A 566 -25.45 -3.34 -0.32
N CYS A 567 -25.25 -3.33 1.00
CA CYS A 567 -26.29 -3.59 1.98
C CYS A 567 -26.53 -2.38 2.89
N SER A 568 -26.23 -1.17 2.39
CA SER A 568 -26.40 0.09 3.13
C SER A 568 -27.79 0.24 3.75
N ASN A 569 -28.83 -0.23 3.06
CA ASN A 569 -30.24 -0.16 3.46
C ASN A 569 -30.68 -1.20 4.51
N ILE A 570 -29.85 -2.21 4.83
CA ILE A 570 -30.21 -3.25 5.80
C ILE A 570 -30.04 -2.70 7.22
N THR A 571 -31.07 -2.81 8.04
CA THR A 571 -31.01 -2.53 9.48
C THR A 571 -30.49 -3.78 10.20
N ILE A 572 -29.47 -3.60 11.05
CA ILE A 572 -28.78 -4.72 11.71
C ILE A 572 -29.45 -5.02 13.05
N PRO A 573 -30.06 -6.21 13.22
CA PRO A 573 -30.66 -6.62 14.49
C PRO A 573 -29.63 -6.74 15.61
N ASN A 574 -30.07 -6.77 16.87
CA ASN A 574 -29.16 -6.98 17.99
C ASN A 574 -28.44 -8.34 17.90
N ASN A 575 -27.18 -8.37 18.35
CA ASN A 575 -26.23 -9.48 18.24
C ASN A 575 -26.02 -9.93 16.78
N CYS A 576 -25.90 -8.96 15.88
CA CYS A 576 -25.64 -9.25 14.48
C CYS A 576 -24.66 -8.25 13.87
N GLY A 577 -24.04 -8.66 12.77
CA GLY A 577 -23.17 -7.82 11.98
C GLY A 577 -23.28 -8.10 10.49
N ILE A 578 -22.75 -7.17 9.71
CA ILE A 578 -22.63 -7.31 8.27
C ILE A 578 -21.31 -6.72 7.76
N VAL A 579 -20.67 -7.47 6.89
CA VAL A 579 -19.59 -7.01 6.01
C VAL A 579 -20.16 -7.01 4.60
N ASP A 580 -20.13 -5.85 3.96
CA ASP A 580 -20.73 -5.57 2.66
C ASP A 580 -19.71 -4.82 1.76
N LYS A 581 -20.14 -4.44 0.56
CA LYS A 581 -19.29 -3.67 -0.37
C LYS A 581 -18.69 -2.40 0.23
N ASN A 582 -19.43 -1.72 1.11
CA ASN A 582 -19.10 -0.38 1.58
C ASN A 582 -18.04 -0.40 2.69
N ASN A 583 -17.99 -1.46 3.48
CA ASN A 583 -17.04 -1.61 4.58
C ASN A 583 -16.02 -2.76 4.35
N TRP A 584 -16.00 -3.35 3.15
CA TRP A 584 -15.11 -4.45 2.77
C TRP A 584 -13.64 -4.15 3.08
N LYS A 585 -13.17 -2.97 2.64
CA LYS A 585 -11.79 -2.55 2.84
C LYS A 585 -11.48 -2.31 4.32
N ASP A 586 -12.44 -1.77 5.07
CA ASP A 586 -12.27 -1.48 6.49
C ASP A 586 -12.27 -2.77 7.33
N TYR A 587 -12.95 -3.83 6.89
CA TYR A 587 -13.00 -5.11 7.59
C TYR A 587 -11.80 -6.03 7.27
N PHE A 588 -11.46 -6.18 5.99
CA PHE A 588 -10.36 -7.06 5.54
C PHE A 588 -9.01 -6.34 5.49
N GLY A 589 -8.98 -5.02 5.53
CA GLY A 589 -7.77 -4.21 5.48
C GLY A 589 -6.90 -4.55 4.26
N LEU A 590 -5.65 -4.87 4.53
CA LEU A 590 -4.65 -5.27 3.53
C LEU A 590 -4.98 -6.59 2.79
N PHE A 591 -5.91 -7.40 3.30
CA PHE A 591 -6.36 -8.63 2.63
C PHE A 591 -7.61 -8.42 1.75
N SER A 592 -8.14 -7.21 1.68
CA SER A 592 -9.39 -6.90 0.95
C SER A 592 -9.37 -7.34 -0.51
N GLY A 593 -8.26 -7.14 -1.22
CA GLY A 593 -8.08 -7.61 -2.60
C GLY A 593 -8.12 -9.13 -2.72
N ARG A 594 -7.47 -9.84 -1.79
CA ARG A 594 -7.46 -11.31 -1.71
C ARG A 594 -8.86 -11.85 -1.42
N ALA A 595 -9.53 -11.30 -0.41
CA ALA A 595 -10.90 -11.66 -0.05
C ALA A 595 -11.86 -11.49 -1.24
N TYR A 596 -11.73 -10.38 -1.98
CA TYR A 596 -12.57 -10.08 -3.14
C TYR A 596 -12.32 -11.07 -4.30
N MET A 597 -11.06 -11.44 -4.58
CA MET A 597 -10.73 -12.43 -5.60
C MET A 597 -11.39 -13.79 -5.35
N TYR A 598 -11.50 -14.23 -4.09
CA TYR A 598 -12.21 -15.46 -3.75
C TYR A 598 -13.73 -15.36 -3.96
N SER A 599 -14.28 -14.15 -4.02
CA SER A 599 -15.72 -13.90 -4.23
C SER A 599 -16.14 -13.81 -5.72
N GLU A 600 -15.19 -13.74 -6.66
CA GLU A 600 -15.47 -13.70 -8.11
C GLU A 600 -15.99 -15.06 -8.63
N ASP A 601 -16.74 -15.05 -9.74
CA ASP A 601 -17.50 -16.21 -10.22
C ASP A 601 -16.67 -17.25 -11.00
N ILE A 602 -17.17 -18.48 -11.08
CA ILE A 602 -16.61 -19.56 -11.90
C ILE A 602 -16.59 -19.11 -13.38
N PRO A 603 -15.52 -19.37 -14.15
CA PRO A 603 -15.43 -18.98 -15.55
C PRO A 603 -16.59 -19.55 -16.37
N ASP A 604 -17.20 -18.71 -17.20
CA ASP A 604 -18.22 -19.13 -18.15
C ASP A 604 -17.56 -19.68 -19.43
N LEU A 605 -17.87 -20.91 -19.80
CA LEU A 605 -17.29 -21.58 -20.97
C LEU A 605 -17.51 -20.80 -22.27
N ASN A 606 -18.63 -20.09 -22.39
CA ASN A 606 -19.01 -19.31 -23.55
C ASN A 606 -18.35 -17.92 -23.61
N THR A 607 -18.01 -17.30 -22.48
CA THR A 607 -17.57 -15.89 -22.46
C THR A 607 -16.21 -15.64 -21.81
N ALA A 608 -15.68 -16.59 -21.02
CA ALA A 608 -14.41 -16.46 -20.33
C ALA A 608 -13.25 -16.17 -21.29
N SER A 609 -12.36 -15.25 -20.96
CA SER A 609 -11.12 -15.03 -21.74
C SER A 609 -10.23 -16.29 -21.73
N ARG A 610 -9.26 -16.37 -22.66
CA ARG A 610 -8.28 -17.47 -22.68
C ARG A 610 -7.62 -17.63 -21.30
N THR A 611 -7.21 -16.53 -20.70
CA THR A 611 -6.62 -16.49 -19.36
C THR A 611 -7.59 -17.02 -18.30
N HIS A 612 -8.87 -16.62 -18.33
CA HIS A 612 -9.88 -17.15 -17.42
C HIS A 612 -10.16 -18.65 -17.60
N LEU A 613 -10.02 -19.20 -18.81
CA LEU A 613 -10.18 -20.63 -19.07
C LEU A 613 -8.97 -21.45 -18.57
N GLN A 614 -7.78 -20.84 -18.58
CA GLN A 614 -6.54 -21.46 -18.11
C GLN A 614 -6.45 -21.55 -16.59
N LEU A 615 -7.30 -20.82 -15.86
CA LEU A 615 -7.47 -20.91 -14.40
C LEU A 615 -8.06 -22.26 -13.90
N ILE A 616 -8.34 -23.19 -14.82
CA ILE A 616 -8.85 -24.53 -14.51
C ILE A 616 -7.74 -25.54 -14.83
N ASP A 617 -7.33 -26.30 -13.81
CA ASP A 617 -6.30 -27.33 -13.92
C ASP A 617 -6.45 -28.23 -15.14
N GLN A 618 -5.29 -28.59 -15.72
CA GLN A 618 -5.15 -29.43 -16.90
C GLN A 618 -5.81 -28.86 -18.16
N ILE A 619 -6.34 -27.63 -18.20
CA ILE A 619 -6.74 -27.00 -19.45
C ILE A 619 -5.49 -26.51 -20.21
N GLY A 620 -4.64 -25.72 -19.55
CA GLY A 620 -3.43 -25.15 -20.15
C GLY A 620 -3.70 -24.39 -21.46
N GLU A 621 -2.66 -23.91 -22.14
CA GLU A 621 -2.84 -23.14 -23.37
C GLU A 621 -3.54 -23.96 -24.47
N LYS A 622 -3.11 -25.22 -24.64
CA LYS A 622 -3.59 -26.09 -25.70
C LYS A 622 -5.08 -26.38 -25.60
N ARG A 623 -5.61 -26.72 -24.41
CA ARG A 623 -7.05 -27.04 -24.29
C ARG A 623 -7.90 -25.78 -24.13
N ALA A 624 -7.35 -24.67 -23.61
CA ALA A 624 -8.04 -23.38 -23.63
C ALA A 624 -8.32 -22.93 -25.08
N ASN A 625 -7.36 -23.15 -25.99
CA ASN A 625 -7.56 -22.88 -27.41
C ASN A 625 -8.66 -23.75 -28.02
N ILE A 626 -8.69 -25.03 -27.68
CA ILE A 626 -9.75 -25.95 -28.12
C ILE A 626 -11.13 -25.48 -27.64
N ILE A 627 -11.26 -25.03 -26.37
CA ILE A 627 -12.51 -24.47 -25.84
C ILE A 627 -12.95 -23.23 -26.64
N ILE A 628 -12.01 -22.31 -26.90
CA ILE A 628 -12.29 -21.06 -27.63
C ILE A 628 -12.69 -21.35 -29.08
N GLU A 629 -11.98 -22.25 -29.75
CA GLU A 629 -12.28 -22.67 -31.11
C GLU A 629 -13.67 -23.30 -31.19
N GLU A 630 -14.00 -24.20 -30.26
CA GLU A 630 -15.30 -24.86 -30.24
C GLU A 630 -16.45 -23.88 -29.95
N ARG A 631 -16.36 -23.04 -28.91
CA ARG A 631 -17.44 -22.07 -28.62
C ARG A 631 -17.62 -21.04 -29.73
N ASN A 632 -16.57 -20.74 -30.51
CA ASN A 632 -16.64 -19.81 -31.63
C ASN A 632 -17.37 -20.42 -32.84
N LYS A 633 -17.33 -21.76 -33.01
CA LYS A 633 -18.19 -22.45 -33.98
C LYS A 633 -19.66 -22.36 -33.58
N ARG A 634 -19.93 -22.64 -32.30
CA ARG A 634 -21.25 -22.54 -31.68
C ARG A 634 -21.12 -22.50 -30.17
N LYS A 635 -21.82 -21.57 -29.52
CA LYS A 635 -21.93 -21.52 -28.05
C LYS A 635 -22.42 -22.86 -27.49
N PHE A 636 -21.87 -23.27 -26.37
CA PHE A 636 -22.31 -24.46 -25.65
C PHE A 636 -23.68 -24.18 -25.03
N LYS A 637 -24.62 -25.11 -25.18
CA LYS A 637 -25.99 -24.96 -24.66
C LYS A 637 -26.06 -25.25 -23.16
N ASP A 638 -25.35 -26.30 -22.75
CA ASP A 638 -25.30 -26.82 -21.39
C ASP A 638 -24.03 -27.67 -21.22
N LEU A 639 -23.82 -28.19 -20.00
CA LEU A 639 -22.64 -29.01 -19.68
C LEU A 639 -22.60 -30.32 -20.49
N SER A 640 -23.75 -30.90 -20.84
CA SER A 640 -23.80 -32.12 -21.65
C SER A 640 -23.33 -31.88 -23.09
N ASP A 641 -23.73 -30.76 -23.70
CA ASP A 641 -23.24 -30.31 -25.01
C ASP A 641 -21.72 -30.03 -24.97
N ALA A 642 -21.22 -29.49 -23.87
CA ALA A 642 -19.78 -29.30 -23.68
C ALA A 642 -19.03 -30.64 -23.51
N GLU A 643 -19.59 -31.61 -22.78
CA GLU A 643 -18.98 -32.94 -22.58
C GLU A 643 -18.82 -33.72 -23.88
N GLU A 644 -19.80 -33.62 -24.79
CA GLU A 644 -19.77 -34.27 -26.08
C GLU A 644 -18.71 -33.65 -27.01
N ARG A 645 -18.57 -32.32 -26.96
CA ARG A 645 -17.72 -31.56 -27.88
C ARG A 645 -16.29 -31.37 -27.39
N LEU A 646 -16.07 -31.48 -26.07
CA LEU A 646 -14.77 -31.30 -25.43
C LEU A 646 -14.36 -32.54 -24.62
N PRO A 647 -14.32 -33.75 -25.23
CA PRO A 647 -14.09 -35.00 -24.50
C PRO A 647 -12.73 -35.06 -23.81
N SER A 648 -11.73 -34.33 -24.33
CA SER A 648 -10.37 -34.24 -23.79
C SER A 648 -10.29 -33.52 -22.43
N ILE A 649 -11.33 -32.78 -22.05
CA ILE A 649 -11.41 -32.05 -20.78
C ILE A 649 -12.69 -32.37 -20.00
N LYS A 650 -13.32 -33.52 -20.29
CA LYS A 650 -14.59 -33.93 -19.68
C LYS A 650 -14.59 -33.87 -18.14
N LYS A 651 -13.48 -34.24 -17.50
CA LYS A 651 -13.33 -34.19 -16.04
C LYS A 651 -13.28 -32.75 -15.49
N GLN A 652 -12.82 -31.82 -16.31
CA GLN A 652 -12.65 -30.40 -15.97
C GLN A 652 -13.94 -29.59 -16.17
N LEU A 653 -14.88 -30.06 -16.99
CA LEU A 653 -16.12 -29.34 -17.32
C LEU A 653 -17.00 -29.01 -16.10
N ARG A 654 -16.92 -29.81 -15.03
CA ARG A 654 -17.60 -29.54 -13.74
C ARG A 654 -17.16 -28.24 -13.06
N HIS A 655 -16.04 -27.65 -13.49
CA HIS A 655 -15.48 -26.41 -12.94
C HIS A 655 -15.81 -25.19 -13.82
N PHE A 656 -16.76 -25.29 -14.74
CA PHE A 656 -17.25 -24.20 -15.56
C PHE A 656 -18.75 -24.02 -15.40
N LYS A 657 -19.23 -22.80 -15.64
CA LYS A 657 -20.66 -22.55 -15.87
C LYS A 657 -20.91 -22.28 -17.36
N ILE A 658 -22.15 -22.47 -17.80
CA ILE A 658 -22.57 -22.18 -19.17
C ILE A 658 -23.82 -21.32 -19.09
N ILE A 659 -23.69 -20.05 -19.46
CA ILE A 659 -24.82 -19.15 -19.68
C ILE A 659 -25.10 -19.14 -21.18
N SER A 660 -26.37 -19.33 -21.53
CA SER A 660 -26.86 -19.47 -22.91
C SER A 660 -26.87 -18.15 -23.67
#